data_AF-A0AAU5UF91-F1
#
_entry.id   AF-A0AAU5UF91-F1
#
_cell.length_a   1.000
_cell.length_b   1.000
_cell.length_c   1.000
_cell.angle_alpha   90.00
_cell.angle_beta   90.00
_cell.angle_gamma   90.00
#
_symmetry.space_group_name_H-M   'P 1'
#
loop_
_entity.id
_entity.type
_entity.pdbx_description
1 polymer ?
#
loop_
_entity_poly.entity_id
_entity_poly.type
_entity_poly.pdbx_seq_one_letter_code
_entity_poly.pdbx_strand_id
1 'polypeptide(L)'
;MPDQYDHELPDGYPAEYEADVVLRDGATAHLRPITPADADLLVEFYSRVSEQSKYYRFFAPYPQLSERDVARFTTVDYHDRLALIVTVGDEMIGVGRYERTGRHTAEVAFLIEDAHQGRGLGQLFLEHLAQAARENGIHRFVAEVLPGNRKMITVFAEAGYKVAREFEDGVIVVEFDIAPTDTSFGVMQAREQRSEALSIARLLTPSSVAVIGASRREGTIGNALLRNLRDGGFPGRLYAVNTDTKADEIDGVPAYPTIREVSDTVDLAVVAVKAEMVADVVLDCAAKGVRGLVVVSSGFAEIGDEGRKRQRYLVGLARSYGMRVIGPNALGVINTAPGVSLNATLSPLMPSRGRVAFFCQSGALGVPILADMVGRGLGLSSFVSAGNRADVSGNDLMQFWYSDEATEVVLLYLESLGNPRKFSRVSRRLAGRKPVIALKSGRATQGVPVGQMIRRSKLPPATIESLFRQSGLIGVDTTGELFDVAQLLAHQPLPKGRGVAIVSNSDALTLLALDTMAGCGLDTAGEPRNLSPDATASDFGAALSEVFADERVHSVVVIYTPPVQSNGAEVAQALAAAAAGSDKPVVSTFLASRSVPAELRVPDEDGGAARGSIPSFLNPQYAVGALAKATQYAEWRRRSDSRIPDLPDVDTAGGEDFVAEFLQRHPGGADLDEADRQRLLSFYGISVLPAFPVMSADEAVDRAADLGFEVILKATAEQWRMRPDLADIWRHIHDEEDMRAAWAEMTQTFGVASDPGRAQFVVQKMAPPGVPVVISTIEDVSFGPVVTFGLSGVATDLLGDRSYRMPPLTTRDAAEMVREVKASPLLYGYRGSDPVDISAIEDLLHRVSRLTLDLEEVVRLDLRSVLVSTQGACVLDTTVRIAPNEKPRQDTPARRLT
;
A
#
# COMPACT_ATOMS: atom_id res chain seq x y z
N MET A 1 -0.69 -22.61 8.04
CA MET A 1 -1.65 -23.50 8.71
C MET A 1 -0.85 -24.57 9.42
N PRO A 2 -0.98 -24.79 10.73
CA PRO A 2 -0.34 -25.92 11.38
C PRO A 2 -1.20 -27.17 11.20
N ASP A 3 -0.53 -28.31 11.27
CA ASP A 3 -1.02 -29.69 11.26
C ASP A 3 -1.93 -30.04 12.45
N GLN A 4 -2.89 -29.17 12.80
CA GLN A 4 -3.95 -29.45 13.79
C GLN A 4 -5.19 -30.08 13.14
N TYR A 5 -5.22 -30.17 11.81
CA TYR A 5 -6.15 -31.00 11.05
C TYR A 5 -5.37 -32.21 10.54
N ASP A 6 -5.12 -33.20 11.41
CA ASP A 6 -4.62 -34.53 10.99
C ASP A 6 -5.76 -35.37 10.36
N HIS A 7 -6.58 -34.69 9.57
CA HIS A 7 -7.57 -35.25 8.65
C HIS A 7 -7.07 -34.88 7.26
N GLU A 8 -6.81 -35.87 6.41
CA GLU A 8 -6.48 -35.63 5.00
C GLU A 8 -7.54 -34.70 4.41
N LEU A 9 -7.11 -33.50 3.97
CA LEU A 9 -8.00 -32.56 3.30
C LEU A 9 -8.59 -33.25 2.06
N PRO A 10 -9.87 -32.99 1.72
CA PRO A 10 -10.46 -33.57 0.52
C PRO A 10 -9.69 -33.20 -0.74
N ASP A 11 -9.63 -34.11 -1.70
CA ASP A 11 -9.12 -33.81 -3.04
C ASP A 11 -9.89 -32.62 -3.64
N GLY A 12 -9.14 -31.60 -4.10
CA GLY A 12 -9.73 -30.38 -4.66
C GLY A 12 -10.11 -29.30 -3.63
N TYR A 13 -9.69 -29.41 -2.36
CA TYR A 13 -9.91 -28.37 -1.35
C TYR A 13 -9.24 -27.03 -1.74
N PRO A 14 -9.99 -25.92 -1.85
CA PRO A 14 -9.45 -24.63 -2.29
C PRO A 14 -8.86 -23.85 -1.10
N ALA A 15 -7.62 -24.13 -0.75
CA ALA A 15 -6.90 -23.48 0.36
C ALA A 15 -6.78 -21.95 0.18
N GLU A 16 -6.87 -21.44 -1.05
CA GLU A 16 -6.87 -20.03 -1.41
C GLU A 16 -8.07 -19.25 -0.84
N TYR A 17 -9.18 -19.94 -0.54
CA TYR A 17 -10.37 -19.36 0.09
C TYR A 17 -10.24 -19.25 1.62
N GLU A 18 -9.16 -19.75 2.21
CA GLU A 18 -8.89 -19.52 3.62
C GLU A 18 -8.44 -18.08 3.88
N ALA A 19 -9.02 -17.47 4.90
CA ALA A 19 -8.69 -16.12 5.31
C ALA A 19 -8.88 -15.92 6.81
N ASP A 20 -7.87 -15.36 7.46
CA ASP A 20 -8.08 -14.69 8.74
C ASP A 20 -8.68 -13.31 8.47
N VAL A 21 -9.67 -12.89 9.24
CA VAL A 21 -10.43 -11.66 8.98
C VAL A 21 -10.67 -10.88 10.26
N VAL A 22 -10.85 -9.55 10.14
CA VAL A 22 -11.24 -8.69 11.25
C VAL A 22 -12.74 -8.46 11.22
N LEU A 23 -13.43 -8.82 12.30
CA LEU A 23 -14.85 -8.60 12.48
C LEU A 23 -15.16 -7.14 12.82
N ARG A 24 -16.44 -6.74 12.77
CA ARG A 24 -16.87 -5.36 13.01
C ARG A 24 -16.51 -4.85 14.41
N ASP A 25 -16.39 -5.76 15.38
CA ASP A 25 -15.98 -5.44 16.74
C ASP A 25 -14.45 -5.27 16.86
N GLY A 26 -13.65 -5.64 15.86
CA GLY A 26 -12.18 -5.61 15.88
C GLY A 26 -11.53 -6.92 16.33
N ALA A 27 -12.32 -7.96 16.65
CA ALA A 27 -11.79 -9.31 16.91
C ALA A 27 -11.44 -10.00 15.59
N THR A 28 -10.53 -10.96 15.66
CA THR A 28 -10.25 -11.82 14.51
C THR A 28 -11.16 -13.04 14.47
N ALA A 29 -11.30 -13.63 13.29
CA ALA A 29 -11.93 -14.92 13.08
C ALA A 29 -11.25 -15.61 11.90
N HIS A 30 -11.40 -16.93 11.81
CA HIS A 30 -10.88 -17.72 10.71
C HIS A 30 -12.02 -18.12 9.77
N LEU A 31 -11.86 -17.86 8.48
CA LEU A 31 -12.79 -18.25 7.43
C LEU A 31 -12.14 -19.32 6.57
N ARG A 32 -12.85 -20.42 6.30
CA ARG A 32 -12.38 -21.50 5.43
C ARG A 32 -13.52 -22.25 4.74
N PRO A 33 -13.27 -22.95 3.62
CA PRO A 33 -14.21 -23.91 3.07
C PRO A 33 -14.60 -24.99 4.09
N ILE A 34 -15.87 -25.41 4.05
CA ILE A 34 -16.36 -26.54 4.83
C ILE A 34 -15.82 -27.85 4.25
N THR A 35 -15.58 -28.83 5.10
CA THR A 35 -15.16 -30.17 4.72
C THR A 35 -16.15 -31.21 5.25
N PRO A 36 -16.17 -32.44 4.70
CA PRO A 36 -16.98 -33.53 5.26
C PRO A 36 -16.72 -33.82 6.75
N ALA A 37 -15.50 -33.57 7.23
CA ALA A 37 -15.11 -33.75 8.62
C ALA A 37 -15.79 -32.75 9.59
N ASP A 38 -16.35 -31.65 9.08
CA ASP A 38 -17.05 -30.63 9.88
C ASP A 38 -18.48 -31.03 10.27
N ALA A 39 -18.87 -32.29 10.08
CA ALA A 39 -20.22 -32.78 10.38
C ALA A 39 -20.63 -32.51 11.84
N ASP A 40 -19.80 -32.91 12.79
CA ASP A 40 -20.07 -32.70 14.21
C ASP A 40 -20.05 -31.22 14.57
N LEU A 41 -19.11 -30.47 14.01
CA LEU A 41 -18.99 -29.02 14.19
C LEU A 41 -20.24 -28.27 13.70
N LEU A 42 -20.79 -28.68 12.55
CA LEU A 42 -22.02 -28.12 11.98
C LEU A 42 -23.24 -28.43 12.87
N VAL A 43 -23.35 -29.67 13.37
CA VAL A 43 -24.44 -30.08 14.26
C VAL A 43 -24.39 -29.31 15.57
N GLU A 44 -23.20 -29.16 16.15
CA GLU A 44 -22.99 -28.41 17.38
C GLU A 44 -23.36 -26.93 17.21
N PHE A 45 -22.87 -26.28 16.14
CA PHE A 45 -23.28 -24.93 15.76
C PHE A 45 -24.80 -24.81 15.59
N TYR A 46 -25.41 -25.75 14.86
CA TYR A 46 -26.85 -25.74 14.60
C TYR A 46 -27.69 -25.82 15.87
N SER A 47 -27.18 -26.53 16.89
CA SER A 47 -27.85 -26.66 18.20
C SER A 47 -27.90 -25.34 18.98
N ARG A 48 -26.94 -24.43 18.76
CA ARG A 48 -26.88 -23.10 19.39
C ARG A 48 -27.70 -22.03 18.67
N VAL A 49 -28.05 -22.25 17.41
CA VAL A 49 -28.86 -21.30 16.62
C VAL A 49 -30.32 -21.30 17.12
N SER A 50 -30.91 -20.11 17.24
CA SER A 50 -32.29 -19.97 17.67
C SER A 50 -33.29 -20.55 16.65
N GLU A 51 -34.44 -21.03 17.13
CA GLU A 51 -35.53 -21.51 16.28
C GLU A 51 -36.02 -20.45 15.28
N GLN A 52 -35.94 -19.16 15.66
CA GLN A 52 -36.27 -18.06 14.77
C GLN A 52 -35.28 -17.94 13.61
N SER A 53 -33.97 -18.02 13.89
CA SER A 53 -32.92 -17.97 12.85
C SER A 53 -33.00 -19.19 11.93
N LYS A 54 -33.32 -20.38 12.46
CA LYS A 54 -33.61 -21.60 11.67
C LYS A 54 -34.82 -21.40 10.76
N TYR A 55 -35.94 -20.91 11.31
CA TYR A 55 -37.15 -20.64 10.53
C TYR A 55 -36.90 -19.64 9.39
N TYR A 56 -36.15 -18.57 9.65
CA TYR A 56 -35.79 -17.61 8.61
C TYR A 56 -34.86 -18.17 7.53
N ARG A 57 -34.12 -19.24 7.81
CA ARG A 57 -33.20 -19.86 6.85
C ARG A 57 -33.86 -20.93 5.97
N PHE A 58 -34.77 -21.73 6.54
CA PHE A 58 -35.38 -22.88 5.87
C PHE A 58 -36.86 -22.68 5.53
N PHE A 59 -37.43 -21.54 5.92
CA PHE A 59 -38.84 -21.17 5.71
C PHE A 59 -39.85 -22.17 6.30
N ALA A 60 -39.39 -23.03 7.21
CA ALA A 60 -40.17 -24.05 7.91
C ALA A 60 -39.54 -24.36 9.28
N PRO A 61 -40.31 -24.92 10.23
CA PRO A 61 -39.75 -25.47 11.47
C PRO A 61 -38.72 -26.55 11.16
N TYR A 62 -37.44 -26.28 11.44
CA TYR A 62 -36.32 -27.16 11.14
C TYR A 62 -35.46 -27.40 12.39
N PRO A 63 -35.99 -28.06 13.44
CA PRO A 63 -35.37 -28.06 14.78
C PRO A 63 -33.99 -28.74 14.80
N GLN A 64 -33.80 -29.77 13.98
CA GLN A 64 -32.56 -30.57 13.87
C GLN A 64 -32.25 -30.87 12.40
N LEU A 65 -30.96 -31.02 12.08
CA LEU A 65 -30.51 -31.51 10.77
C LEU A 65 -30.59 -33.03 10.74
N SER A 66 -31.13 -33.61 9.66
CA SER A 66 -31.02 -35.06 9.45
C SER A 66 -29.60 -35.45 9.05
N GLU A 67 -29.21 -36.71 9.21
CA GLU A 67 -27.90 -37.21 8.74
C GLU A 67 -27.67 -36.91 7.24
N ARG A 68 -28.74 -36.98 6.45
CA ARG A 68 -28.72 -36.63 5.03
C ARG A 68 -28.42 -35.15 4.78
N ASP A 69 -28.97 -34.26 5.61
CA ASP A 69 -28.72 -32.82 5.50
C ASP A 69 -27.30 -32.47 5.90
N VAL A 70 -26.82 -33.06 6.99
CA VAL A 70 -25.43 -32.87 7.44
C VAL A 70 -24.48 -33.29 6.33
N ALA A 71 -24.63 -34.50 5.78
CA ALA A 71 -23.81 -34.98 4.67
C ALA A 71 -23.91 -34.07 3.43
N ARG A 72 -25.12 -33.61 3.06
CA ARG A 72 -25.32 -32.69 1.93
C ARG A 72 -24.64 -31.35 2.17
N PHE A 73 -24.66 -30.84 3.41
CA PHE A 73 -24.18 -29.51 3.76
C PHE A 73 -22.68 -29.44 3.99
N THR A 74 -22.03 -30.55 4.33
CA THR A 74 -20.57 -30.64 4.51
C THR A 74 -19.84 -31.18 3.28
N THR A 75 -20.53 -31.90 2.39
CA THR A 75 -19.94 -32.44 1.14
C THR A 75 -20.31 -31.56 -0.05
N VAL A 76 -19.32 -30.77 -0.51
CA VAL A 76 -19.44 -29.80 -1.60
C VAL A 76 -18.31 -30.01 -2.62
N ASP A 77 -18.51 -29.53 -3.85
CA ASP A 77 -17.54 -29.66 -4.96
C ASP A 77 -16.64 -28.41 -5.13
N TYR A 78 -16.89 -27.37 -4.35
CA TYR A 78 -16.19 -26.08 -4.35
C TYR A 78 -16.30 -25.25 -5.64
N HIS A 79 -17.13 -25.66 -6.61
CA HIS A 79 -17.31 -24.99 -7.91
C HIS A 79 -18.77 -24.63 -8.21
N ASP A 80 -19.67 -25.62 -8.17
CA ASP A 80 -21.12 -25.41 -8.34
C ASP A 80 -21.80 -25.29 -6.98
N ARG A 81 -21.23 -25.93 -5.97
CA ARG A 81 -21.66 -25.86 -4.58
C ARG A 81 -20.45 -25.48 -3.74
N LEU A 82 -20.52 -24.34 -3.07
CA LEU A 82 -19.47 -23.89 -2.15
C LEU A 82 -20.10 -23.48 -0.83
N ALA A 83 -19.49 -23.89 0.27
CA ALA A 83 -19.82 -23.40 1.60
C ALA A 83 -18.55 -22.99 2.34
N LEU A 84 -18.59 -21.79 2.92
CA LEU A 84 -17.55 -21.22 3.77
C LEU A 84 -18.08 -21.18 5.21
N ILE A 85 -17.25 -21.56 6.16
CA ILE A 85 -17.53 -21.44 7.60
C ILE A 85 -16.66 -20.35 8.20
N VAL A 86 -17.13 -19.76 9.29
CA VAL A 86 -16.32 -18.87 10.14
C VAL A 86 -16.20 -19.48 11.52
N THR A 87 -14.98 -19.56 12.03
CA THR A 87 -14.68 -20.08 13.37
C THR A 87 -13.95 -19.05 14.24
N VAL A 88 -14.15 -19.18 15.56
CA VAL A 88 -13.34 -18.52 16.60
C VAL A 88 -12.92 -19.61 17.57
N GLY A 89 -11.62 -19.86 17.67
CA GLY A 89 -11.07 -21.08 18.24
C GLY A 89 -11.57 -22.28 17.43
N ASP A 90 -12.09 -23.26 18.16
CA ASP A 90 -12.68 -24.47 17.59
C ASP A 90 -14.19 -24.34 17.35
N GLU A 91 -14.80 -23.19 17.67
CA GLU A 91 -16.24 -22.98 17.56
C GLU A 91 -16.64 -22.37 16.20
N MET A 92 -17.53 -23.05 15.47
CA MET A 92 -18.20 -22.45 14.30
C MET A 92 -19.23 -21.42 14.77
N ILE A 93 -19.16 -20.22 14.20
CA ILE A 93 -20.04 -19.09 14.53
C ILE A 93 -20.95 -18.66 13.37
N GLY A 94 -20.73 -19.22 12.17
CA GLY A 94 -21.58 -19.03 11.01
C GLY A 94 -21.14 -19.84 9.81
N VAL A 95 -22.07 -20.02 8.86
CA VAL A 95 -21.85 -20.68 7.57
C VAL A 95 -22.56 -19.90 6.46
N GLY A 96 -21.86 -19.64 5.37
CA GLY A 96 -22.39 -19.03 4.15
C GLY A 96 -22.15 -19.96 2.96
N ARG A 97 -23.06 -20.01 2.00
CA ARG A 97 -22.94 -20.90 0.84
C ARG A 97 -23.59 -20.33 -0.41
N TYR A 98 -23.14 -20.80 -1.56
CA TYR A 98 -23.87 -20.67 -2.81
C TYR A 98 -24.09 -22.04 -3.47
N GLU A 99 -25.15 -22.14 -4.28
CA GLU A 99 -25.46 -23.30 -5.14
C GLU A 99 -25.84 -22.79 -6.54
N ARG A 100 -25.14 -23.23 -7.58
CA ARG A 100 -25.34 -22.78 -8.97
C ARG A 100 -26.71 -23.21 -9.47
N THR A 101 -27.51 -22.25 -9.94
CA THR A 101 -28.87 -22.47 -10.46
C THR A 101 -28.96 -22.31 -11.98
N GLY A 102 -27.98 -21.67 -12.60
CA GLY A 102 -27.89 -21.49 -14.04
C GLY A 102 -26.44 -21.25 -14.49
N ARG A 103 -26.23 -20.95 -15.79
CA ARG A 103 -24.87 -20.85 -16.35
C ARG A 103 -23.99 -19.82 -15.61
N HIS A 104 -24.56 -18.66 -15.29
CA HIS A 104 -23.86 -17.54 -14.63
C HIS A 104 -24.55 -17.07 -13.35
N THR A 105 -25.46 -17.87 -12.79
CA THR A 105 -26.32 -17.53 -11.65
C THR A 105 -26.20 -18.56 -10.55
N ALA A 106 -26.13 -18.11 -9.29
CA ALA A 106 -26.16 -18.99 -8.12
C ALA A 106 -27.07 -18.43 -7.01
N GLU A 107 -27.73 -19.31 -6.28
CA GLU A 107 -28.47 -18.95 -5.08
C GLU A 107 -27.50 -18.83 -3.90
N VAL A 108 -27.60 -17.78 -3.09
CA VAL A 108 -26.74 -17.54 -1.93
C VAL A 108 -27.54 -17.53 -0.62
N ALA A 109 -27.00 -18.14 0.42
CA ALA A 109 -27.64 -18.20 1.73
C ALA A 109 -26.66 -18.26 2.90
N PHE A 110 -27.08 -17.77 4.07
CA PHE A 110 -26.25 -17.68 5.27
C PHE A 110 -27.01 -18.11 6.53
N LEU A 111 -26.29 -18.68 7.49
CA LEU A 111 -26.77 -18.93 8.84
C LEU A 111 -25.69 -18.47 9.83
N ILE A 112 -26.08 -17.65 10.80
CA ILE A 112 -25.16 -17.04 11.78
C ILE A 112 -25.76 -17.25 13.17
N GLU A 113 -24.93 -17.70 14.13
CA GLU A 113 -25.35 -17.86 15.52
C GLU A 113 -25.78 -16.52 16.12
N ASP A 114 -26.90 -16.51 16.84
CA ASP A 114 -27.53 -15.30 17.36
C ASP A 114 -26.59 -14.44 18.23
N ALA A 115 -25.74 -15.08 19.05
CA ALA A 115 -24.73 -14.42 19.88
C ALA A 115 -23.64 -13.68 19.08
N HIS A 116 -23.49 -14.00 17.79
CA HIS A 116 -22.49 -13.43 16.89
C HIS A 116 -23.09 -12.55 15.78
N GLN A 117 -24.41 -12.36 15.78
CA GLN A 117 -25.07 -11.41 14.87
C GLN A 117 -24.61 -9.97 15.17
N GLY A 118 -24.59 -9.12 14.13
CA GLY A 118 -24.12 -7.73 14.24
C GLY A 118 -22.60 -7.55 14.17
N ARG A 119 -21.82 -8.65 14.15
CA ARG A 119 -20.34 -8.62 14.01
C ARG A 119 -19.86 -8.51 12.55
N GLY A 120 -20.77 -8.34 11.59
CA GLY A 120 -20.45 -8.15 10.16
C GLY A 120 -20.22 -9.44 9.36
N LEU A 121 -20.65 -10.59 9.89
CA LEU A 121 -20.45 -11.91 9.25
C LEU A 121 -21.24 -12.07 7.94
N GLY A 122 -22.44 -11.50 7.82
CA GLY A 122 -23.22 -11.57 6.58
C GLY A 122 -22.51 -10.86 5.41
N GLN A 123 -21.99 -9.66 5.65
CA GLN A 123 -21.21 -8.93 4.65
C GLN A 123 -19.90 -9.67 4.32
N LEU A 124 -19.24 -10.25 5.33
CA LEU A 124 -18.05 -11.06 5.12
C LEU A 124 -18.30 -12.24 4.17
N PHE A 125 -19.37 -13.01 4.40
CA PHE A 125 -19.72 -14.13 3.52
C PHE A 125 -20.02 -13.65 2.11
N LEU A 126 -20.74 -12.54 1.95
CA LEU A 126 -21.00 -11.96 0.63
C LEU A 126 -19.70 -11.61 -0.10
N GLU A 127 -18.75 -10.96 0.57
CA GLU A 127 -17.47 -10.56 -0.02
C GLU A 127 -16.66 -11.77 -0.51
N HIS A 128 -16.52 -12.80 0.33
CA HIS A 128 -15.71 -13.99 0.02
C HIS A 128 -16.41 -14.95 -0.95
N LEU A 129 -17.72 -15.17 -0.81
CA LEU A 129 -18.48 -15.99 -1.76
C LEU A 129 -18.58 -15.32 -3.12
N ALA A 130 -18.75 -14.00 -3.19
CA ALA A 130 -18.74 -13.28 -4.47
C ALA A 130 -17.38 -13.40 -5.17
N GLN A 131 -16.28 -13.36 -4.42
CA GLN A 131 -14.96 -13.64 -4.99
C GLN A 131 -14.89 -15.04 -5.59
N ALA A 132 -15.17 -16.08 -4.78
CA ALA A 132 -15.08 -17.46 -5.25
C ALA A 132 -16.04 -17.74 -6.42
N ALA A 133 -17.23 -17.13 -6.40
CA ALA A 133 -18.20 -17.28 -7.48
C ALA A 133 -17.70 -16.67 -8.81
N ARG A 134 -17.02 -15.51 -8.78
CA ARG A 134 -16.42 -14.92 -9.99
C ARG A 134 -15.35 -15.81 -10.58
N GLU A 135 -14.48 -16.35 -9.74
CA GLU A 135 -13.43 -17.30 -10.16
C GLU A 135 -14.02 -18.57 -10.79
N ASN A 136 -15.23 -18.96 -10.39
CA ASN A 136 -15.99 -20.07 -10.97
C ASN A 136 -16.95 -19.64 -12.10
N GLY A 137 -16.80 -18.45 -12.69
CA GLY A 137 -17.60 -17.99 -13.84
C GLY A 137 -19.08 -17.66 -13.55
N ILE A 138 -19.42 -17.42 -12.28
CA ILE A 138 -20.74 -16.90 -11.86
C ILE A 138 -20.66 -15.38 -11.85
N HIS A 139 -21.68 -14.70 -12.35
CA HIS A 139 -21.73 -13.23 -12.39
C HIS A 139 -22.90 -12.66 -11.58
N ARG A 140 -23.85 -13.49 -11.15
CA ARG A 140 -25.04 -13.03 -10.44
C ARG A 140 -25.40 -13.95 -9.28
N PHE A 141 -25.75 -13.34 -8.15
CA PHE A 141 -26.38 -14.02 -7.03
C PHE A 141 -27.87 -13.72 -6.95
N VAL A 142 -28.60 -14.73 -6.49
CA VAL A 142 -30.03 -14.66 -6.15
C VAL A 142 -30.18 -15.09 -4.70
N ALA A 143 -31.03 -14.42 -3.93
CA ALA A 143 -31.35 -14.82 -2.57
C ALA A 143 -32.84 -14.63 -2.28
N GLU A 144 -33.46 -15.62 -1.65
CA GLU A 144 -34.82 -15.51 -1.14
C GLU A 144 -34.80 -15.17 0.35
N VAL A 145 -35.62 -14.20 0.75
CA VAL A 145 -35.69 -13.73 2.14
C VAL A 145 -37.14 -13.54 2.55
N LEU A 146 -37.53 -14.10 3.71
CA LEU A 146 -38.85 -13.82 4.27
C LEU A 146 -39.02 -12.34 4.62
N PRO A 147 -40.17 -11.70 4.35
CA PRO A 147 -40.40 -10.27 4.63
C PRO A 147 -40.16 -9.85 6.09
N GLY A 148 -40.32 -10.77 7.04
CA GLY A 148 -40.04 -10.55 8.46
C GLY A 148 -38.56 -10.41 8.81
N ASN A 149 -37.65 -10.91 7.97
CA ASN A 149 -36.21 -10.90 8.20
C ASN A 149 -35.56 -9.57 7.76
N ARG A 150 -35.95 -8.49 8.44
CA ARG A 150 -35.44 -7.14 8.17
C ARG A 150 -33.91 -7.05 8.25
N LYS A 151 -33.28 -7.83 9.13
CA LYS A 151 -31.82 -7.87 9.29
C LYS A 151 -31.13 -8.31 7.99
N MET A 152 -31.60 -9.40 7.36
CA MET A 152 -31.02 -9.89 6.10
C MET A 152 -31.27 -8.92 4.94
N ILE A 153 -32.46 -8.33 4.86
CA ILE A 153 -32.77 -7.31 3.84
C ILE A 153 -31.79 -6.13 3.96
N THR A 154 -31.49 -5.68 5.19
CA THR A 154 -30.50 -4.63 5.44
C THR A 154 -29.09 -5.07 5.02
N VAL A 155 -28.67 -6.33 5.28
CA VAL A 155 -27.36 -6.82 4.84
C VAL A 155 -27.19 -6.71 3.32
N PHE A 156 -28.19 -7.15 2.55
CA PHE A 156 -28.14 -7.05 1.08
C PHE A 156 -28.17 -5.60 0.59
N ALA A 157 -29.04 -4.76 1.17
CA ALA A 157 -29.11 -3.34 0.81
C ALA A 157 -27.81 -2.58 1.14
N GLU A 158 -27.25 -2.81 2.33
CA GLU A 158 -25.99 -2.18 2.75
C GLU A 158 -24.79 -2.70 1.98
N ALA A 159 -24.85 -3.88 1.36
CA ALA A 159 -23.79 -4.36 0.50
C ALA A 159 -23.75 -3.65 -0.87
N GLY A 160 -24.65 -2.70 -1.12
CA GLY A 160 -24.65 -1.83 -2.30
C GLY A 160 -25.44 -2.38 -3.49
N TYR A 161 -26.29 -3.39 -3.27
CA TYR A 161 -26.95 -4.14 -4.32
C TYR A 161 -28.43 -3.73 -4.52
N LYS A 162 -28.88 -3.68 -5.77
CA LYS A 162 -30.24 -3.26 -6.14
C LYS A 162 -31.25 -4.37 -5.82
N VAL A 163 -32.14 -4.12 -4.87
CA VAL A 163 -33.25 -5.04 -4.57
C VAL A 163 -34.31 -4.94 -5.67
N ALA A 164 -34.34 -5.90 -6.59
CA ALA A 164 -35.47 -6.08 -7.51
C ALA A 164 -36.66 -6.61 -6.69
N ARG A 165 -37.64 -5.76 -6.38
CA ARG A 165 -38.83 -6.19 -5.64
C ARG A 165 -39.83 -6.83 -6.59
N GLU A 166 -39.79 -8.15 -6.72
CA GLU A 166 -40.94 -8.93 -7.16
C GLU A 166 -41.48 -9.75 -5.98
N PHE A 167 -42.81 -9.71 -5.83
CA PHE A 167 -43.54 -10.51 -4.85
C PHE A 167 -43.97 -11.80 -5.56
N GLU A 168 -43.16 -12.84 -5.51
CA GLU A 168 -43.59 -14.20 -5.85
C GLU A 168 -43.67 -15.03 -4.56
N ASP A 169 -44.79 -15.73 -4.36
CA ASP A 169 -45.03 -16.71 -3.29
C ASP A 169 -44.74 -16.29 -1.83
N GLY A 170 -44.78 -14.99 -1.53
CA GLY A 170 -44.66 -14.47 -0.16
C GLY A 170 -43.23 -14.32 0.37
N VAL A 171 -42.22 -14.50 -0.49
CA VAL A 171 -40.81 -14.21 -0.23
C VAL A 171 -40.36 -12.94 -0.96
N ILE A 172 -39.26 -12.35 -0.50
CA ILE A 172 -38.57 -11.25 -1.20
C ILE A 172 -37.38 -11.87 -1.91
N VAL A 173 -37.40 -11.85 -3.24
CA VAL A 173 -36.24 -12.24 -4.06
C VAL A 173 -35.31 -11.04 -4.21
N VAL A 174 -34.01 -11.27 -4.03
CA VAL A 174 -32.97 -10.26 -4.24
C VAL A 174 -32.00 -10.79 -5.27
N GLU A 175 -31.92 -10.15 -6.43
CA GLU A 175 -30.93 -10.45 -7.45
C GLU A 175 -29.86 -9.37 -7.52
N PHE A 176 -28.59 -9.75 -7.67
CA PHE A 176 -27.52 -8.79 -7.84
C PHE A 176 -26.31 -9.34 -8.58
N ASP A 177 -25.72 -8.45 -9.40
CA ASP A 177 -24.42 -8.67 -10.03
C ASP A 177 -23.33 -8.69 -8.95
N ILE A 178 -22.39 -9.62 -9.05
CA ILE A 178 -21.30 -9.79 -8.08
C ILE A 178 -20.02 -9.06 -8.51
N ALA A 179 -20.02 -8.40 -9.66
CA ALA A 179 -18.96 -7.46 -10.04
C ALA A 179 -18.99 -6.23 -9.09
N PRO A 180 -17.85 -5.87 -8.47
CA PRO A 180 -17.80 -4.68 -7.61
C PRO A 180 -18.13 -3.42 -8.41
N THR A 181 -19.10 -2.64 -7.94
CA THR A 181 -19.30 -1.25 -8.38
C THR A 181 -18.41 -0.30 -7.57
N ASP A 182 -18.09 0.89 -8.10
CA ASP A 182 -17.34 1.92 -7.35
C ASP A 182 -17.95 2.21 -5.98
N THR A 183 -19.29 2.28 -5.93
CA THR A 183 -20.04 2.50 -4.68
C THR A 183 -19.86 1.35 -3.68
N SER A 184 -19.94 0.10 -4.14
CA SER A 184 -19.75 -1.08 -3.30
C SER A 184 -18.31 -1.18 -2.78
N PHE A 185 -17.32 -0.84 -3.62
CA PHE A 185 -15.91 -0.87 -3.26
C PHE A 185 -15.60 0.19 -2.19
N GLY A 186 -16.11 1.42 -2.34
CA GLY A 186 -15.96 2.46 -1.32
C GLY A 186 -16.55 2.07 0.03
N VAL A 187 -17.71 1.40 0.04
CA VAL A 187 -18.35 0.89 1.26
C VAL A 187 -17.52 -0.23 1.90
N MET A 188 -17.02 -1.19 1.11
CA MET A 188 -16.13 -2.26 1.59
C MET A 188 -14.86 -1.67 2.23
N GLN A 189 -14.21 -0.71 1.58
CA GLN A 189 -13.02 -0.05 2.11
C GLN A 189 -13.26 0.73 3.41
N ALA A 190 -14.43 1.36 3.55
CA ALA A 190 -14.80 2.07 4.76
C ALA A 190 -15.04 1.10 5.93
N ARG A 191 -15.61 -0.09 5.65
CA ARG A 191 -15.77 -1.15 6.64
C ARG A 191 -14.46 -1.74 7.08
N GLU A 192 -13.60 -2.12 6.12
CA GLU A 192 -12.24 -2.61 6.36
C GLU A 192 -11.50 -1.64 7.29
N GLN A 193 -11.51 -0.35 6.96
CA GLN A 193 -10.88 0.70 7.77
C GLN A 193 -11.40 0.71 9.22
N ARG A 194 -12.73 0.71 9.41
CA ARG A 194 -13.33 0.76 10.75
C ARG A 194 -13.00 -0.47 11.58
N SER A 195 -13.10 -1.67 11.00
CA SER A 195 -12.80 -2.91 11.72
C SER A 195 -11.33 -3.01 12.10
N GLU A 196 -10.41 -2.66 11.19
CA GLU A 196 -8.97 -2.68 11.46
C GLU A 196 -8.58 -1.61 12.48
N ALA A 197 -9.13 -0.40 12.37
CA ALA A 197 -8.92 0.66 13.36
C ALA A 197 -9.36 0.22 14.77
N LEU A 198 -10.52 -0.42 14.91
CA LEU A 198 -11.00 -0.95 16.20
C LEU A 198 -10.10 -2.07 16.73
N SER A 199 -9.59 -2.92 15.84
CA SER A 199 -8.64 -3.98 16.18
C SER A 199 -7.34 -3.41 16.78
N ILE A 200 -6.83 -2.33 16.18
CA ILE A 200 -5.64 -1.62 16.67
C ILE A 200 -5.92 -0.82 17.94
N ALA A 201 -7.09 -0.20 18.06
CA ALA A 201 -7.47 0.54 19.26
C ALA A 201 -7.39 -0.33 20.53
N ARG A 202 -7.75 -1.61 20.43
CA ARG A 202 -7.63 -2.59 21.53
C ARG A 202 -6.19 -2.81 22.01
N LEU A 203 -5.20 -2.60 21.15
CA LEU A 203 -3.78 -2.71 21.49
C LEU A 203 -3.21 -1.41 22.07
N LEU A 204 -3.74 -0.25 21.64
CA LEU A 204 -3.19 1.07 21.97
C LEU A 204 -3.96 1.82 23.05
N THR A 205 -5.18 1.42 23.39
CA THR A 205 -6.04 2.07 24.39
C THR A 205 -6.59 1.08 25.45
N PRO A 206 -5.77 0.19 26.02
CA PRO A 206 -6.25 -0.77 27.02
C PRO A 206 -6.63 -0.07 28.34
N SER A 207 -7.63 -0.60 29.04
CA SER A 207 -7.98 -0.20 30.41
C SER A 207 -7.31 -1.09 31.47
N SER A 208 -6.80 -2.25 31.05
CA SER A 208 -6.13 -3.24 31.89
C SER A 208 -4.98 -3.94 31.15
N VAL A 209 -3.84 -4.08 31.82
CA VAL A 209 -2.61 -4.66 31.23
C VAL A 209 -2.03 -5.73 32.15
N ALA A 210 -1.74 -6.91 31.60
CA ALA A 210 -0.97 -7.94 32.29
C ALA A 210 0.45 -8.05 31.72
N VAL A 211 1.47 -8.04 32.57
CA VAL A 211 2.87 -8.25 32.17
C VAL A 211 3.27 -9.69 32.50
N ILE A 212 3.38 -10.52 31.47
CA ILE A 212 3.68 -11.95 31.58
C ILE A 212 5.18 -12.17 31.46
N GLY A 213 5.78 -12.76 32.49
CA GLY A 213 7.23 -12.81 32.66
C GLY A 213 7.78 -11.66 33.53
N ALA A 214 6.90 -10.95 34.25
CA ALA A 214 7.30 -9.98 35.27
C ALA A 214 8.21 -10.65 36.31
N SER A 215 9.15 -9.89 36.89
CA SER A 215 10.09 -10.42 37.89
C SER A 215 10.49 -9.35 38.89
N ARG A 216 10.80 -9.77 40.12
CA ARG A 216 11.45 -8.94 41.15
C ARG A 216 12.94 -8.71 40.85
N ARG A 217 13.54 -9.52 39.98
CA ARG A 217 14.95 -9.38 39.62
C ARG A 217 15.12 -8.19 38.67
N GLU A 218 15.85 -7.18 39.16
CA GLU A 218 16.24 -6.04 38.35
C GLU A 218 17.02 -6.46 37.10
N GLY A 219 16.85 -5.70 36.02
CA GLY A 219 17.52 -5.94 34.74
C GLY A 219 16.89 -7.04 33.88
N THR A 220 15.79 -7.67 34.32
CA THR A 220 15.00 -8.54 33.45
C THR A 220 14.05 -7.74 32.55
N ILE A 221 13.74 -8.28 31.37
CA ILE A 221 12.84 -7.64 30.39
C ILE A 221 11.46 -7.39 31.01
N GLY A 222 10.87 -8.39 31.68
CA GLY A 222 9.56 -8.24 32.32
C GLY A 222 9.56 -7.24 33.49
N ASN A 223 10.66 -7.14 34.24
CA ASN A 223 10.80 -6.09 35.26
C ASN A 223 10.84 -4.68 34.63
N ALA A 224 11.62 -4.50 33.57
CA ALA A 224 11.71 -3.22 32.86
C ALA A 224 10.35 -2.78 32.28
N LEU A 225 9.60 -3.69 31.67
CA LEU A 225 8.27 -3.40 31.13
C LEU A 225 7.27 -2.96 32.21
N LEU A 226 7.23 -3.70 33.32
CA LEU A 226 6.34 -3.38 34.45
C LEU A 226 6.66 -2.00 35.04
N ARG A 227 7.96 -1.72 35.21
CA ARG A 227 8.46 -0.43 35.67
C ARG A 227 8.09 0.70 34.71
N ASN A 228 8.32 0.53 33.42
CA ASN A 228 8.02 1.55 32.40
C ASN A 228 6.52 1.87 32.32
N LEU A 229 5.65 0.87 32.45
CA LEU A 229 4.20 1.09 32.48
C LEU A 229 3.77 1.90 33.71
N ARG A 230 4.32 1.57 34.88
CA ARG A 230 4.02 2.26 36.14
C ARG A 230 4.57 3.69 36.13
N ASP A 231 5.86 3.83 35.81
CA ASP A 231 6.57 5.12 35.82
C ASP A 231 6.09 6.03 34.67
N GLY A 232 5.55 5.45 33.59
CA GLY A 232 4.86 6.15 32.52
C GLY A 232 3.47 6.67 32.89
N GLY A 233 2.94 6.30 34.06
CA GLY A 233 1.68 6.83 34.59
C GLY A 233 0.41 6.18 34.01
N PHE A 234 0.46 4.90 33.63
CA PHE A 234 -0.72 4.18 33.13
C PHE A 234 -1.87 4.23 34.16
N PRO A 235 -3.04 4.82 33.83
CA PRO A 235 -4.13 5.04 34.79
C PRO A 235 -5.03 3.80 34.96
N GLY A 236 -4.88 2.80 34.08
CA GLY A 236 -5.63 1.55 34.13
C GLY A 236 -5.09 0.56 35.15
N ARG A 237 -5.66 -0.65 35.17
CA ARG A 237 -5.23 -1.71 36.11
C ARG A 237 -4.01 -2.45 35.56
N LEU A 238 -2.96 -2.60 36.38
CA LEU A 238 -1.79 -3.41 36.04
C LEU A 238 -1.80 -4.73 36.83
N TYR A 239 -1.37 -5.81 36.17
CA TYR A 239 -1.18 -7.12 36.79
C TYR A 239 0.20 -7.67 36.41
N ALA A 240 0.93 -8.20 37.39
CA ALA A 240 2.17 -8.93 37.16
C ALA A 240 1.86 -10.43 37.07
N VAL A 241 2.32 -11.12 36.04
CA VAL A 241 2.17 -12.57 35.91
C VAL A 241 3.55 -13.22 35.93
N ASN A 242 3.79 -14.05 36.94
CA ASN A 242 5.05 -14.73 37.18
C ASN A 242 4.80 -16.08 37.84
N THR A 243 5.40 -17.13 37.30
CA THR A 243 5.31 -18.50 37.84
C THR A 243 5.96 -18.68 39.23
N ASP A 244 6.73 -17.71 39.73
CA ASP A 244 7.23 -17.68 41.11
C ASP A 244 6.08 -17.41 42.11
N THR A 245 5.47 -18.49 42.59
CA THR A 245 4.26 -18.54 43.46
C THR A 245 4.38 -17.91 44.85
N LYS A 246 5.51 -17.26 45.17
CA LYS A 246 5.81 -16.75 46.52
C LYS A 246 5.64 -15.24 46.70
N ALA A 247 5.19 -14.51 45.68
CA ALA A 247 5.05 -13.06 45.72
C ALA A 247 3.60 -12.66 45.48
N ASP A 248 2.98 -12.00 46.47
CA ASP A 248 1.64 -11.41 46.32
C ASP A 248 1.68 -10.12 45.47
N GLU A 249 2.86 -9.49 45.37
CA GLU A 249 3.12 -8.31 44.55
C GLU A 249 4.53 -8.30 43.94
N ILE A 250 4.68 -7.63 42.79
CA ILE A 250 5.97 -7.32 42.15
C ILE A 250 5.98 -5.83 41.85
N ASP A 251 6.96 -5.09 42.37
CA ASP A 251 7.11 -3.64 42.15
C ASP A 251 5.85 -2.81 42.48
N GLY A 252 5.10 -3.26 43.51
CA GLY A 252 3.85 -2.65 43.97
C GLY A 252 2.62 -2.99 43.12
N VAL A 253 2.74 -3.97 42.21
CA VAL A 253 1.66 -4.43 41.35
C VAL A 253 1.23 -5.84 41.77
N PRO A 254 -0.09 -6.12 41.88
CA PRO A 254 -0.61 -7.45 42.22
C PRO A 254 -0.04 -8.55 41.31
N ALA A 255 0.47 -9.61 41.91
CA ALA A 255 1.14 -10.70 41.20
C ALA A 255 0.32 -12.00 41.22
N TYR A 256 0.28 -12.67 40.07
CA TYR A 256 -0.45 -13.92 39.87
C TYR A 256 0.44 -14.98 39.20
N PRO A 257 0.25 -16.27 39.51
CA PRO A 257 1.01 -17.34 38.88
C PRO A 257 0.64 -17.56 37.41
N THR A 258 -0.63 -17.33 37.06
CA THR A 258 -1.15 -17.33 35.69
C THR A 258 -2.15 -16.20 35.52
N ILE A 259 -2.27 -15.70 34.28
CA ILE A 259 -3.26 -14.67 33.92
C ILE A 259 -4.71 -15.16 34.13
N ARG A 260 -4.94 -16.48 34.14
CA ARG A 260 -6.27 -17.08 34.39
C ARG A 260 -6.82 -16.76 35.78
N GLU A 261 -5.93 -16.56 36.76
CA GLU A 261 -6.30 -16.30 38.16
C GLU A 261 -6.57 -14.82 38.45
N VAL A 262 -6.24 -13.91 37.52
CA VAL A 262 -6.64 -12.51 37.64
C VAL A 262 -8.17 -12.46 37.72
N SER A 263 -8.74 -11.80 38.72
CA SER A 263 -10.20 -11.77 38.91
C SER A 263 -10.91 -10.88 37.87
N ASP A 264 -10.26 -9.80 37.47
CA ASP A 264 -10.78 -8.81 36.53
C ASP A 264 -10.54 -9.17 35.06
N THR A 265 -11.15 -8.44 34.13
CA THR A 265 -10.84 -8.54 32.70
C THR A 265 -9.44 -8.00 32.39
N VAL A 266 -8.76 -8.59 31.40
CA VAL A 266 -7.46 -8.12 30.90
C VAL A 266 -7.59 -7.81 29.41
N ASP A 267 -7.32 -6.57 29.01
CA ASP A 267 -7.45 -6.13 27.61
C ASP A 267 -6.19 -6.47 26.80
N LEU A 268 -5.01 -6.20 27.39
CA LEU A 268 -3.70 -6.34 26.76
C LEU A 268 -2.76 -7.20 27.61
N ALA A 269 -2.12 -8.20 27.00
CA ALA A 269 -1.01 -8.92 27.61
C ALA A 269 0.32 -8.55 26.95
N VAL A 270 1.29 -8.13 27.76
CA VAL A 270 2.67 -7.87 27.35
C VAL A 270 3.51 -9.09 27.72
N VAL A 271 4.04 -9.78 26.72
CA VAL A 271 4.63 -11.12 26.86
C VAL A 271 6.16 -11.03 26.75
N ALA A 272 6.82 -11.33 27.87
CA ALA A 272 8.28 -11.30 28.04
C ALA A 272 8.84 -12.63 28.58
N VAL A 273 8.30 -13.76 28.09
CA VAL A 273 8.75 -15.12 28.43
C VAL A 273 9.60 -15.73 27.29
N LYS A 274 10.23 -16.89 27.51
CA LYS A 274 10.96 -17.58 26.43
C LYS A 274 10.02 -17.95 25.29
N ALA A 275 10.50 -17.89 24.04
CA ALA A 275 9.71 -18.12 22.83
C ALA A 275 8.94 -19.46 22.84
N GLU A 276 9.53 -20.50 23.43
CA GLU A 276 8.91 -21.82 23.54
C GLU A 276 7.63 -21.83 24.38
N MET A 277 7.52 -20.93 25.36
CA MET A 277 6.36 -20.83 26.26
C MET A 277 5.29 -19.86 25.75
N VAL A 278 5.55 -19.11 24.67
CA VAL A 278 4.63 -18.06 24.21
C VAL A 278 3.31 -18.66 23.73
N ALA A 279 3.31 -19.84 23.13
CA ALA A 279 2.08 -20.50 22.69
C ALA A 279 1.13 -20.83 23.87
N ASP A 280 1.67 -21.37 24.96
CA ASP A 280 0.90 -21.68 26.17
C ASP A 280 0.32 -20.39 26.78
N VAL A 281 1.09 -19.31 26.76
CA VAL A 281 0.63 -17.98 27.17
C VAL A 281 -0.53 -17.49 26.29
N VAL A 282 -0.51 -17.73 24.98
CA VAL A 282 -1.63 -17.38 24.09
C VAL A 282 -2.90 -18.14 24.50
N LEU A 283 -2.81 -19.43 24.82
CA LEU A 283 -3.95 -20.23 25.27
C LEU A 283 -4.50 -19.72 26.62
N ASP A 284 -3.63 -19.37 27.55
CA ASP A 284 -4.02 -18.77 28.83
C ASP A 284 -4.71 -17.41 28.64
N CYS A 285 -4.17 -16.58 27.75
CA CYS A 285 -4.78 -15.30 27.35
C CYS A 285 -6.15 -15.50 26.68
N ALA A 286 -6.28 -16.51 25.80
CA ALA A 286 -7.53 -16.85 25.14
C ALA A 286 -8.60 -17.25 26.17
N ALA A 287 -8.26 -18.14 27.11
CA ALA A 287 -9.15 -18.55 28.19
C ALA A 287 -9.60 -17.37 29.08
N LYS A 288 -8.73 -16.36 29.22
CA LYS A 288 -9.03 -15.13 29.96
C LYS A 288 -9.82 -14.08 29.14
N GLY A 289 -9.96 -14.27 27.83
CA GLY A 289 -10.63 -13.34 26.92
C GLY A 289 -9.81 -12.11 26.54
N VAL A 290 -8.48 -12.19 26.64
CA VAL A 290 -7.56 -11.14 26.18
C VAL A 290 -7.71 -10.96 24.67
N ARG A 291 -7.59 -9.72 24.18
CA ARG A 291 -7.78 -9.39 22.75
C ARG A 291 -6.52 -8.89 22.06
N GLY A 292 -5.53 -8.44 22.82
CA GLY A 292 -4.28 -7.90 22.30
C GLY A 292 -3.06 -8.51 22.98
N LEU A 293 -2.03 -8.81 22.18
CA LEU A 293 -0.75 -9.31 22.64
C LEU A 293 0.38 -8.39 22.14
N VAL A 294 1.29 -8.00 23.02
CA VAL A 294 2.58 -7.37 22.68
C VAL A 294 3.68 -8.36 23.05
N VAL A 295 4.25 -9.02 22.05
CA VAL A 295 5.28 -10.05 22.24
C VAL A 295 6.66 -9.43 22.03
N VAL A 296 7.34 -9.12 23.13
CA VAL A 296 8.72 -8.57 23.07
C VAL A 296 9.77 -9.66 22.89
N SER A 297 9.41 -10.91 23.20
CA SER A 297 10.32 -12.06 23.13
C SER A 297 10.88 -12.29 21.73
N SER A 298 12.20 -12.51 21.67
CA SER A 298 12.91 -13.05 20.49
C SER A 298 12.97 -14.58 20.51
N GLY A 299 13.51 -15.19 19.47
CA GLY A 299 13.52 -16.63 19.21
C GLY A 299 12.52 -17.08 18.15
N PHE A 300 12.15 -16.20 17.20
CA PHE A 300 11.14 -16.45 16.16
C PHE A 300 11.77 -16.38 14.76
N ALA A 301 11.09 -15.85 13.75
CA ALA A 301 11.52 -15.94 12.36
C ALA A 301 12.94 -15.39 12.09
N GLU A 302 13.46 -14.53 12.96
CA GLU A 302 14.82 -14.01 12.92
C GLU A 302 15.92 -15.05 13.16
N ILE A 303 15.60 -16.21 13.75
CA ILE A 303 16.56 -17.29 14.01
C ILE A 303 16.58 -18.40 12.93
N GLY A 304 15.77 -18.26 11.85
CA GLY A 304 15.74 -19.21 10.74
C GLY A 304 14.40 -19.95 10.56
N ASP A 305 14.43 -21.13 9.95
CA ASP A 305 13.22 -21.89 9.55
C ASP A 305 12.37 -22.36 10.75
N GLU A 306 13.00 -22.88 11.80
CA GLU A 306 12.29 -23.30 13.03
C GLU A 306 11.58 -22.12 13.70
N GLY A 307 12.29 -20.99 13.80
CA GLY A 307 11.70 -19.75 14.26
C GLY A 307 10.55 -19.25 13.39
N ARG A 308 10.63 -19.43 12.06
CA ARG A 308 9.54 -19.11 11.11
C ARG A 308 8.32 -20.01 11.31
N LYS A 309 8.51 -21.29 11.61
CA LYS A 309 7.40 -22.21 11.97
C LYS A 309 6.74 -21.76 13.27
N ARG A 310 7.53 -21.47 14.30
CA ARG A 310 7.06 -20.97 15.60
C ARG A 310 6.28 -19.66 15.47
N GLN A 311 6.76 -18.73 14.65
CA GLN A 311 6.06 -17.47 14.40
C GLN A 311 4.73 -17.66 13.69
N ARG A 312 4.69 -18.54 12.68
CA ARG A 312 3.43 -18.90 11.99
C ARG A 312 2.44 -19.53 12.96
N TYR A 313 2.91 -20.41 13.84
CA TYR A 313 2.09 -21.02 14.89
C TYR A 313 1.53 -19.99 15.86
N LEU A 314 2.38 -19.08 16.38
CA LEU A 314 1.96 -17.98 17.25
C LEU A 314 0.82 -17.14 16.63
N VAL A 315 1.01 -16.68 15.39
CA VAL A 315 0.03 -15.80 14.74
C VAL A 315 -1.27 -16.55 14.44
N GLY A 316 -1.19 -17.76 13.88
CA GLY A 316 -2.37 -18.57 13.60
C GLY A 316 -3.17 -18.87 14.87
N LEU A 317 -2.48 -19.26 15.95
CA LEU A 317 -3.11 -19.52 17.24
C LEU A 317 -3.77 -18.26 17.80
N ALA A 318 -3.08 -17.12 17.85
CA ALA A 318 -3.65 -15.87 18.35
C ALA A 318 -4.89 -15.44 17.54
N ARG A 319 -4.81 -15.48 16.21
CA ARG A 319 -5.91 -15.07 15.33
C ARG A 319 -7.12 -15.99 15.45
N SER A 320 -6.92 -17.29 15.63
CA SER A 320 -8.02 -18.24 15.84
C SER A 320 -8.87 -17.84 17.05
N TYR A 321 -8.24 -17.42 18.15
CA TYR A 321 -8.93 -17.00 19.37
C TYR A 321 -9.33 -15.52 19.42
N GLY A 322 -9.36 -14.83 18.28
CA GLY A 322 -9.83 -13.44 18.23
C GLY A 322 -8.80 -12.38 18.66
N MET A 323 -7.53 -12.75 18.85
CA MET A 323 -6.45 -11.87 19.30
C MET A 323 -5.63 -11.28 18.14
N ARG A 324 -5.03 -10.12 18.39
CA ARG A 324 -4.00 -9.51 17.54
C ARG A 324 -2.64 -9.49 18.23
N VAL A 325 -1.58 -9.56 17.42
CA VAL A 325 -0.19 -9.62 17.90
C VAL A 325 0.65 -8.47 17.35
N ILE A 326 1.25 -7.70 18.24
CA ILE A 326 2.39 -6.82 17.95
C ILE A 326 3.66 -7.58 18.28
N GLY A 327 4.59 -7.66 17.31
CA GLY A 327 5.79 -8.49 17.41
C GLY A 327 5.71 -9.75 16.55
N PRO A 328 6.40 -10.85 16.94
CA PRO A 328 7.31 -10.94 18.08
C PRO A 328 8.58 -10.11 17.88
N ASN A 329 9.52 -10.17 18.83
CA ASN A 329 10.77 -9.40 18.79
C ASN A 329 10.52 -7.88 18.64
N ALA A 330 9.43 -7.40 19.24
CA ALA A 330 9.04 -6.00 19.24
C ALA A 330 9.75 -5.22 20.35
N LEU A 331 9.98 -3.92 20.15
CA LEU A 331 10.31 -3.04 21.27
C LEU A 331 9.10 -2.80 22.19
N GLY A 332 7.89 -2.78 21.62
CA GLY A 332 6.62 -2.55 22.32
C GLY A 332 5.80 -1.39 21.76
N VAL A 333 4.89 -0.84 22.58
CA VAL A 333 3.99 0.26 22.20
C VAL A 333 3.92 1.40 23.23
N ILE A 334 3.72 2.62 22.74
CA ILE A 334 3.45 3.82 23.55
C ILE A 334 2.16 4.49 23.07
N ASN A 335 1.35 4.98 24.00
CA ASN A 335 0.27 5.92 23.75
C ASN A 335 0.33 7.03 24.81
N THR A 336 0.47 8.28 24.37
CA THR A 336 0.66 9.44 25.25
C THR A 336 -0.65 10.16 25.61
N ALA A 337 -1.81 9.66 25.14
CA ALA A 337 -3.09 10.24 25.47
C ALA A 337 -3.28 10.24 27.01
N PRO A 338 -3.71 11.35 27.65
CA PRO A 338 -3.74 11.45 29.11
C PRO A 338 -4.62 10.40 29.80
N GLY A 339 -5.69 9.96 29.13
CA GLY A 339 -6.56 8.88 29.63
C GLY A 339 -5.99 7.47 29.46
N VAL A 340 -4.79 7.32 28.88
CA VAL A 340 -4.17 6.03 28.55
C VAL A 340 -2.74 5.95 29.09
N SER A 341 -1.87 6.93 28.83
CA SER A 341 -0.48 7.01 29.32
C SER A 341 0.25 5.66 29.35
N LEU A 342 0.23 4.95 28.22
CA LEU A 342 0.77 3.60 28.08
C LEU A 342 2.22 3.68 27.63
N ASN A 343 3.15 3.12 28.41
CA ASN A 343 4.51 2.80 27.96
C ASN A 343 4.80 1.30 28.14
N ALA A 344 4.31 0.49 27.20
CA ALA A 344 4.56 -0.94 27.13
C ALA A 344 5.80 -1.26 26.27
N THR A 345 6.90 -0.51 26.45
CA THR A 345 8.15 -0.70 25.69
C THR A 345 9.34 -1.01 26.58
N LEU A 346 10.43 -1.47 25.96
CA LEU A 346 11.74 -1.57 26.62
C LEU A 346 12.48 -0.22 26.73
N SER A 347 11.88 0.88 26.24
CA SER A 347 12.43 2.22 26.43
C SER A 347 11.97 2.79 27.77
N PRO A 348 12.89 3.21 28.67
CA PRO A 348 12.52 3.89 29.91
C PRO A 348 12.04 5.32 29.66
N LEU A 349 12.27 5.87 28.46
CA LEU A 349 11.85 7.21 28.09
C LEU A 349 10.37 7.20 27.68
N MET A 350 9.54 7.92 28.44
CA MET A 350 8.19 8.31 28.04
C MET A 350 8.27 9.64 27.27
N PRO A 351 7.95 9.65 25.96
CA PRO A 351 7.94 10.88 25.17
C PRO A 351 6.88 11.86 25.65
N SER A 352 7.09 13.15 25.41
CA SER A 352 6.05 14.15 25.63
C SER A 352 4.86 13.89 24.69
N ARG A 353 3.67 14.28 25.14
CA ARG A 353 2.49 14.27 24.29
C ARG A 353 2.69 15.21 23.10
N GLY A 354 2.12 14.82 21.97
CA GLY A 354 2.06 15.63 20.77
C GLY A 354 1.19 14.96 19.71
N ARG A 355 1.45 15.33 18.46
CA ARG A 355 0.58 15.01 17.33
C ARG A 355 1.19 14.07 16.30
N VAL A 356 2.40 13.56 16.57
CA VAL A 356 3.13 12.68 15.67
C VAL A 356 2.84 11.23 16.05
N ALA A 357 2.45 10.39 15.11
CA ALA A 357 2.40 8.95 15.32
C ALA A 357 3.53 8.27 14.57
N PHE A 358 4.09 7.19 15.13
CA PHE A 358 5.28 6.57 14.56
C PHE A 358 5.23 5.04 14.59
N PHE A 359 5.28 4.45 13.38
CA PHE A 359 5.46 3.02 13.18
C PHE A 359 6.92 2.70 12.86
N CYS A 360 7.52 1.76 13.60
CA CYS A 360 8.88 1.32 13.39
C CYS A 360 8.96 -0.21 13.30
N GLN A 361 9.51 -0.74 12.20
CA GLN A 361 9.77 -2.18 12.09
C GLN A 361 11.06 -2.62 12.80
N SER A 362 11.99 -1.70 13.05
CA SER A 362 13.25 -2.05 13.71
C SER A 362 13.09 -2.08 15.23
N GLY A 363 13.33 -3.25 15.85
CA GLY A 363 13.40 -3.38 17.31
C GLY A 363 14.68 -2.76 17.89
N ALA A 364 15.84 -3.07 17.31
CA ALA A 364 17.15 -2.63 17.81
C ALA A 364 17.38 -1.12 17.69
N LEU A 365 16.83 -0.47 16.65
CA LEU A 365 16.96 0.97 16.48
C LEU A 365 15.89 1.75 17.24
N GLY A 366 14.84 1.10 17.75
CA GLY A 366 13.69 1.81 18.33
C GLY A 366 14.05 2.68 19.55
N VAL A 367 14.93 2.23 20.45
CA VAL A 367 15.36 3.02 21.62
C VAL A 367 16.18 4.26 21.21
N PRO A 368 17.27 4.14 20.41
CA PRO A 368 17.99 5.32 19.91
C PRO A 368 17.11 6.28 19.13
N ILE A 369 16.19 5.77 18.30
CA ILE A 369 15.28 6.58 17.50
C ILE A 369 14.31 7.36 18.40
N LEU A 370 13.72 6.71 19.42
CA LEU A 370 12.87 7.40 20.41
C LEU A 370 13.66 8.47 21.18
N ALA A 371 14.90 8.19 21.57
CA ALA A 371 15.75 9.15 22.27
C ALA A 371 16.09 10.38 21.41
N ASP A 372 16.42 10.20 20.13
CA ASP A 372 16.65 11.33 19.19
C ASP A 372 15.38 12.15 19.01
N MET A 373 14.23 11.49 18.88
CA MET A 373 12.95 12.15 18.70
C MET A 373 12.56 13.00 19.94
N VAL A 374 12.77 12.47 21.16
CA VAL A 374 12.62 13.22 22.42
C VAL A 374 13.61 14.38 22.49
N GLY A 375 14.87 14.17 22.11
CA GLY A 375 15.88 15.24 22.07
C GLY A 375 15.54 16.39 21.12
N ARG A 376 14.73 16.12 20.08
CA ARG A 376 14.21 17.13 19.15
C ARG A 376 12.95 17.85 19.64
N GLY A 377 12.40 17.44 20.78
CA GLY A 377 11.15 17.98 21.33
C GLY A 377 9.91 17.65 20.51
N LEU A 378 9.98 16.59 19.69
CA LEU A 378 8.83 16.11 18.92
C LEU A 378 7.93 15.29 19.85
N GLY A 379 6.71 15.78 20.09
CA GLY A 379 5.73 15.05 20.88
C GLY A 379 5.01 13.96 20.08
N LEU A 380 4.82 12.78 20.69
CA LEU A 380 4.10 11.67 20.07
C LEU A 380 2.63 11.65 20.49
N SER A 381 1.75 11.16 19.63
CA SER A 381 0.44 10.62 20.00
C SER A 381 0.55 9.12 20.31
N SER A 382 1.18 8.35 19.42
CA SER A 382 1.42 6.91 19.61
C SER A 382 2.70 6.45 18.92
N PHE A 383 3.34 5.43 19.49
CA PHE A 383 4.49 4.75 18.88
C PHE A 383 4.30 3.24 18.93
N VAL A 384 4.63 2.56 17.83
CA VAL A 384 4.53 1.12 17.73
C VAL A 384 5.78 0.56 17.07
N SER A 385 6.48 -0.31 17.79
CA SER A 385 7.53 -1.15 17.24
C SER A 385 6.99 -2.53 16.95
N ALA A 386 6.91 -2.90 15.66
CA ALA A 386 6.31 -4.17 15.25
C ALA A 386 7.28 -5.37 15.27
N GLY A 387 8.58 -5.14 15.46
CA GLY A 387 9.60 -6.19 15.38
C GLY A 387 9.52 -6.96 14.07
N ASN A 388 9.33 -8.28 14.17
CA ASN A 388 9.20 -9.15 13.00
C ASN A 388 7.92 -8.88 12.17
N ARG A 389 6.98 -8.07 12.67
CA ARG A 389 5.74 -7.72 11.97
C ARG A 389 4.99 -8.96 11.50
N ALA A 390 4.74 -9.89 12.42
CA ALA A 390 4.14 -11.18 12.08
C ALA A 390 2.62 -11.11 11.89
N ASP A 391 1.95 -10.18 12.56
CA ASP A 391 0.51 -9.93 12.43
C ASP A 391 0.20 -8.45 12.17
N VAL A 392 0.31 -7.59 13.19
CA VAL A 392 0.04 -6.15 13.04
C VAL A 392 1.08 -5.48 12.16
N SER A 393 0.62 -4.72 11.16
CA SER A 393 1.45 -4.04 10.17
C SER A 393 1.25 -2.52 10.16
N GLY A 394 2.07 -1.83 9.37
CA GLY A 394 1.89 -0.40 9.12
C GLY A 394 0.56 -0.08 8.42
N ASN A 395 0.01 -1.03 7.65
CA ASN A 395 -1.30 -0.88 7.02
C ASN A 395 -2.39 -0.75 8.08
N ASP A 396 -2.39 -1.62 9.09
CA ASP A 396 -3.37 -1.59 10.17
C ASP A 396 -3.29 -0.28 10.98
N LEU A 397 -2.08 0.19 11.27
CA LEU A 397 -1.92 1.45 12.02
C LEU A 397 -2.35 2.67 11.23
N MET A 398 -2.07 2.72 9.92
CA MET A 398 -2.58 3.80 9.07
C MET A 398 -4.12 3.84 9.05
N GLN A 399 -4.79 2.70 9.19
CA GLN A 399 -6.25 2.62 9.29
C GLN A 399 -6.76 3.22 10.61
N PHE A 400 -6.07 2.94 11.71
CA PHE A 400 -6.34 3.56 13.01
C PHE A 400 -6.10 5.07 12.99
N TRP A 401 -4.93 5.49 12.52
CA TRP A 401 -4.55 6.90 12.44
C TRP A 401 -5.38 7.72 11.46
N TYR A 402 -6.10 7.08 10.52
CA TYR A 402 -7.03 7.78 9.64
C TYR A 402 -8.14 8.50 10.43
N SER A 403 -8.67 7.87 11.46
CA SER A 403 -9.76 8.39 12.30
C SER A 403 -9.30 8.98 13.65
N ASP A 404 -8.10 8.67 14.11
CA ASP A 404 -7.58 9.20 15.38
C ASP A 404 -7.33 10.71 15.33
N GLU A 405 -8.01 11.49 16.17
CA GLU A 405 -7.88 12.96 16.17
C GLU A 405 -6.58 13.45 16.82
N ALA A 406 -5.97 12.65 17.70
CA ALA A 406 -4.70 13.00 18.35
C ALA A 406 -3.52 12.99 17.37
N THR A 407 -3.61 12.21 16.29
CA THR A 407 -2.56 12.09 15.29
C THR A 407 -2.79 13.05 14.12
N GLU A 408 -1.82 13.91 13.83
CA GLU A 408 -1.84 14.83 12.68
C GLU A 408 -0.71 14.55 11.68
N VAL A 409 0.40 13.95 12.11
CA VAL A 409 1.56 13.58 11.27
C VAL A 409 1.92 12.12 11.51
N VAL A 410 2.16 11.36 10.45
CA VAL A 410 2.50 9.92 10.54
C VAL A 410 3.91 9.66 10.03
N LEU A 411 4.70 8.95 10.82
CA LEU A 411 6.04 8.48 10.46
C LEU A 411 6.02 6.97 10.26
N LEU A 412 6.63 6.51 9.17
CA LEU A 412 6.78 5.10 8.84
C LEU A 412 8.26 4.76 8.61
N TYR A 413 8.86 4.00 9.52
CA TYR A 413 10.13 3.33 9.27
C TYR A 413 9.84 1.90 8.80
N LEU A 414 10.06 1.66 7.53
CA LEU A 414 9.69 0.42 6.83
C LEU A 414 10.96 -0.32 6.40
N GLU A 415 11.04 -1.59 6.76
CA GLU A 415 11.97 -2.55 6.16
C GLU A 415 11.28 -3.32 5.03
N SER A 416 9.94 -3.43 5.08
CA SER A 416 9.07 -3.93 4.03
C SER A 416 7.70 -3.24 4.04
N LEU A 417 7.04 -3.23 2.88
CA LEU A 417 5.67 -2.73 2.70
C LEU A 417 4.60 -3.78 3.06
N GLY A 418 4.96 -5.06 3.23
CA GLY A 418 3.99 -6.14 3.39
C GLY A 418 3.24 -6.38 2.08
N ASN A 419 1.93 -6.11 2.06
CA ASN A 419 1.10 -6.07 0.86
C ASN A 419 1.18 -4.66 0.23
N PRO A 420 1.98 -4.44 -0.84
CA PRO A 420 2.23 -3.12 -1.40
C PRO A 420 0.99 -2.47 -2.05
N ARG A 421 0.05 -3.26 -2.59
CA ARG A 421 -1.18 -2.77 -3.20
C ARG A 421 -2.13 -2.19 -2.14
N LYS A 422 -2.38 -2.97 -1.08
CA LYS A 422 -3.10 -2.48 0.11
C LYS A 422 -2.37 -1.29 0.75
N PHE A 423 -1.04 -1.35 0.85
CA PHE A 423 -0.23 -0.24 1.37
C PHE A 423 -0.44 1.04 0.56
N SER A 424 -0.32 1.00 -0.77
CA SER A 424 -0.52 2.15 -1.65
C SER A 424 -1.94 2.73 -1.51
N ARG A 425 -2.96 1.87 -1.52
CA ARG A 425 -4.37 2.26 -1.35
C ARG A 425 -4.63 2.95 0.00
N VAL A 426 -4.21 2.32 1.10
CA VAL A 426 -4.42 2.83 2.47
C VAL A 426 -3.62 4.12 2.68
N SER A 427 -2.37 4.14 2.25
CA SER A 427 -1.50 5.31 2.41
C SER A 427 -1.97 6.50 1.57
N ARG A 428 -2.44 6.31 0.32
CA ARG A 428 -3.05 7.37 -0.50
C ARG A 428 -4.24 8.01 0.18
N ARG A 429 -5.13 7.20 0.74
CA ARG A 429 -6.30 7.70 1.48
C ARG A 429 -5.91 8.48 2.73
N LEU A 430 -4.92 7.99 3.49
CA LEU A 430 -4.41 8.68 4.67
C LEU A 430 -3.70 9.99 4.30
N ALA A 431 -2.81 9.96 3.30
CA ALA A 431 -2.04 11.09 2.80
C ALA A 431 -2.93 12.26 2.34
N GLY A 432 -4.10 11.97 1.77
CA GLY A 432 -5.10 12.99 1.41
C GLY A 432 -5.60 13.80 2.61
N ARG A 433 -5.58 13.23 3.81
CA ARG A 433 -6.04 13.85 5.06
C ARG A 433 -4.89 14.35 5.93
N LYS A 434 -3.83 13.55 6.09
CA LYS A 434 -2.72 13.76 7.03
C LYS A 434 -1.38 13.43 6.35
N PRO A 435 -0.32 14.22 6.53
CA PRO A 435 0.99 13.91 5.96
C PRO A 435 1.54 12.58 6.50
N VAL A 436 2.05 11.76 5.58
CA VAL A 436 2.69 10.48 5.88
C VAL A 436 4.13 10.54 5.37
N ILE A 437 5.11 10.47 6.27
CA ILE A 437 6.54 10.52 5.96
C ILE A 437 7.10 9.11 6.09
N ALA A 438 7.74 8.61 5.06
CA ALA A 438 8.18 7.22 4.98
C ALA A 438 9.67 7.11 4.67
N LEU A 439 10.37 6.34 5.51
CA LEU A 439 11.74 5.89 5.29
C LEU A 439 11.73 4.38 5.01
N LYS A 440 12.22 3.98 3.84
CA LYS A 440 12.42 2.56 3.50
C LYS A 440 13.90 2.21 3.66
N SER A 441 14.22 1.27 4.54
CA SER A 441 15.59 0.71 4.64
C SER A 441 15.86 -0.31 3.52
N GLY A 442 17.14 -0.59 3.23
CA GLY A 442 17.53 -1.61 2.25
C GLY A 442 17.11 -1.33 0.80
N ARG A 443 16.91 -0.07 0.41
CA ARG A 443 16.46 0.32 -0.95
C ARG A 443 17.39 -0.19 -2.05
N ALA A 444 18.69 -0.11 -1.84
CA ALA A 444 19.69 -0.52 -2.84
C ALA A 444 19.74 -2.05 -3.02
N THR A 445 19.51 -2.82 -1.96
CA THR A 445 19.63 -4.29 -1.99
C THR A 445 18.30 -4.98 -2.27
N GLN A 446 17.17 -4.25 -2.20
CA GLN A 446 15.80 -4.82 -2.18
C GLN A 446 15.71 -6.05 -1.26
N GLY A 447 16.51 -6.04 -0.17
CA GLY A 447 16.70 -7.18 0.70
C GLY A 447 15.41 -7.50 1.46
N VAL A 448 15.16 -8.80 1.66
CA VAL A 448 14.08 -9.25 2.56
C VAL A 448 14.59 -9.07 3.99
N PRO A 449 13.89 -8.31 4.86
CA PRO A 449 14.29 -8.16 6.25
C PRO A 449 14.28 -9.51 6.97
N VAL A 450 15.25 -9.71 7.85
CA VAL A 450 15.37 -10.93 8.67
C VAL A 450 14.10 -11.09 9.51
N GLY A 451 13.48 -12.27 9.48
CA GLY A 451 12.25 -12.56 10.23
C GLY A 451 10.93 -12.18 9.56
N GLN A 452 10.96 -11.51 8.40
CA GLN A 452 9.75 -11.18 7.64
C GLN A 452 9.55 -12.13 6.45
N MET A 453 8.30 -12.56 6.21
CA MET A 453 7.94 -13.39 5.05
C MET A 453 7.45 -12.51 3.90
N ILE A 454 8.35 -12.05 3.03
CA ILE A 454 7.99 -11.23 1.86
C ILE A 454 8.63 -11.83 0.61
N ARG A 455 7.94 -11.75 -0.52
CA ARG A 455 8.47 -12.14 -1.81
C ARG A 455 9.48 -11.09 -2.30
N ARG A 456 10.62 -11.56 -2.83
CA ARG A 456 11.61 -10.67 -3.45
C ARG A 456 11.03 -10.11 -4.74
N SER A 457 10.89 -8.79 -4.81
CA SER A 457 10.55 -8.09 -6.04
C SER A 457 11.75 -8.07 -6.97
N LYS A 458 11.49 -8.15 -8.29
CA LYS A 458 12.50 -7.98 -9.34
C LYS A 458 12.55 -6.53 -9.86
N LEU A 459 11.71 -5.65 -9.32
CA LEU A 459 11.56 -4.28 -9.80
C LEU A 459 12.77 -3.40 -9.40
N PRO A 460 13.09 -2.37 -10.21
CA PRO A 460 14.12 -1.40 -9.86
C PRO A 460 13.78 -0.62 -8.58
N PRO A 461 14.77 -0.21 -7.77
CA PRO A 461 14.53 0.58 -6.55
C PRO A 461 13.72 1.88 -6.74
N ALA A 462 13.82 2.50 -7.93
CA ALA A 462 13.06 3.71 -8.29
C ALA A 462 11.53 3.50 -8.27
N THR A 463 11.08 2.25 -8.39
CA THR A 463 9.66 1.89 -8.33
C THR A 463 9.05 2.20 -6.96
N ILE A 464 9.82 2.04 -5.88
CA ILE A 464 9.35 2.35 -4.51
C ILE A 464 9.12 3.86 -4.34
N GLU A 465 10.04 4.67 -4.86
CA GLU A 465 9.89 6.13 -4.80
C GLU A 465 8.68 6.59 -5.62
N SER A 466 8.48 5.97 -6.77
CA SER A 466 7.30 6.23 -7.61
C SER A 466 6.00 5.85 -6.89
N LEU A 467 5.98 4.72 -6.17
CA LEU A 467 4.83 4.33 -5.33
C LEU A 467 4.57 5.35 -4.22
N PHE A 468 5.61 5.82 -3.53
CA PHE A 468 5.47 6.85 -2.49
C PHE A 468 4.88 8.12 -3.09
N ARG A 469 5.40 8.59 -4.22
CA ARG A 469 4.91 9.78 -4.93
C ARG A 469 3.46 9.64 -5.39
N GLN A 470 3.14 8.54 -6.06
CA GLN A 470 1.78 8.21 -6.52
C GLN A 470 0.78 8.19 -5.35
N SER A 471 1.21 7.65 -4.21
CA SER A 471 0.38 7.50 -3.02
C SER A 471 0.45 8.72 -2.07
N GLY A 472 1.14 9.80 -2.44
CA GLY A 472 1.22 11.02 -1.63
C GLY A 472 2.08 10.92 -0.36
N LEU A 473 2.90 9.89 -0.23
CA LEU A 473 3.86 9.75 0.87
C LEU A 473 5.08 10.63 0.61
N ILE A 474 5.57 11.21 1.69
CA ILE A 474 6.81 11.97 1.70
C ILE A 474 7.96 10.99 1.92
N GLY A 475 8.55 10.52 0.82
CA GLY A 475 9.73 9.66 0.85
C GLY A 475 10.98 10.41 1.30
N VAL A 476 11.69 9.87 2.30
CA VAL A 476 12.96 10.38 2.82
C VAL A 476 14.04 9.29 2.79
N ASP A 477 15.30 9.69 2.82
CA ASP A 477 16.45 8.79 2.69
C ASP A 477 17.16 8.50 4.01
N THR A 478 16.95 9.33 5.03
CA THR A 478 17.58 9.19 6.34
C THR A 478 16.60 9.38 7.49
N THR A 479 16.94 8.88 8.68
CA THR A 479 16.17 9.14 9.91
C THR A 479 16.22 10.62 10.31
N GLY A 480 17.30 11.33 9.97
CA GLY A 480 17.39 12.77 10.16
C GLY A 480 16.32 13.51 9.36
N GLU A 481 16.24 13.23 8.05
CA GLU A 481 15.21 13.81 7.17
C GLU A 481 13.79 13.45 7.62
N LEU A 482 13.57 12.21 8.10
CA LEU A 482 12.28 11.77 8.64
C LEU A 482 11.80 12.73 9.73
N PHE A 483 12.68 13.09 10.67
CA PHE A 483 12.36 13.97 11.78
C PHE A 483 12.36 15.45 11.41
N ASP A 484 13.22 15.87 10.50
CA ASP A 484 13.29 17.25 10.01
C ASP A 484 11.97 17.64 9.31
N VAL A 485 11.45 16.75 8.44
CA VAL A 485 10.14 16.93 7.79
C VAL A 485 9.01 16.84 8.83
N ALA A 486 9.09 15.89 9.77
CA ALA A 486 8.08 15.73 10.83
C ALA A 486 7.94 17.01 11.66
N GLN A 487 9.06 17.61 12.05
CA GLN A 487 9.10 18.83 12.84
C GLN A 487 8.47 20.00 12.12
N LEU A 488 8.72 20.15 10.82
CA LEU A 488 8.06 21.17 10.01
C LEU A 488 6.53 20.95 9.99
N LEU A 489 6.09 19.75 9.61
CA LEU A 489 4.67 19.45 9.39
C LEU A 489 3.85 19.39 10.69
N ALA A 490 4.50 19.13 11.83
CA ALA A 490 3.85 19.13 13.14
C ALA A 490 3.55 20.55 13.66
N HIS A 491 4.26 21.58 13.18
CA HIS A 491 4.17 22.92 13.78
C HIS A 491 3.76 24.02 12.80
N GLN A 492 4.00 23.86 11.49
CA GLN A 492 3.78 24.90 10.49
C GLN A 492 2.66 24.54 9.49
N PRO A 493 2.02 25.54 8.84
CA PRO A 493 1.07 25.30 7.77
C PRO A 493 1.73 24.72 6.52
N LEU A 494 0.93 24.18 5.59
CA LEU A 494 1.46 23.69 4.31
C LEU A 494 1.78 24.85 3.36
N PRO A 495 2.91 24.81 2.63
CA PRO A 495 3.24 25.81 1.63
C PRO A 495 2.17 25.91 0.54
N LYS A 496 1.79 27.13 0.15
CA LYS A 496 0.80 27.38 -0.93
C LYS A 496 1.39 27.30 -2.34
N GLY A 497 2.71 27.31 -2.47
CA GLY A 497 3.44 27.32 -3.73
C GLY A 497 4.95 27.14 -3.50
N ARG A 498 5.74 27.32 -4.55
CA ARG A 498 7.20 27.04 -4.55
C ARG A 498 8.07 28.25 -4.22
N GLY A 499 7.49 29.45 -4.18
CA GLY A 499 8.22 30.70 -3.91
C GLY A 499 8.65 30.79 -2.45
N VAL A 500 9.96 30.89 -2.20
CA VAL A 500 10.58 30.97 -0.88
C VAL A 500 11.36 32.28 -0.75
N ALA A 501 11.13 33.01 0.34
CA ALA A 501 11.93 34.17 0.71
C ALA A 501 12.98 33.79 1.75
N ILE A 502 14.17 34.41 1.67
CA ILE A 502 15.24 34.24 2.63
C ILE A 502 15.47 35.57 3.36
N VAL A 503 15.47 35.53 4.69
CA VAL A 503 15.94 36.62 5.55
C VAL A 503 17.14 36.11 6.34
N SER A 504 18.29 36.76 6.19
CA SER A 504 19.57 36.24 6.69
C SER A 504 20.46 37.36 7.20
N ASN A 505 21.32 37.10 8.18
CA ASN A 505 22.48 37.96 8.50
C ASN A 505 23.83 37.34 8.11
N SER A 506 23.81 36.35 7.20
CA SER A 506 25.01 35.64 6.75
C SER A 506 24.94 35.30 5.26
N ASP A 507 25.77 35.99 4.46
CA ASP A 507 25.83 35.77 3.01
C ASP A 507 26.21 34.33 2.63
N ALA A 508 27.17 33.75 3.34
CA ALA A 508 27.66 32.40 3.05
C ALA A 508 26.57 31.33 3.25
N LEU A 509 25.76 31.47 4.31
CA LEU A 509 24.64 30.55 4.56
C LEU A 509 23.47 30.80 3.60
N THR A 510 23.25 32.05 3.18
CA THR A 510 22.28 32.38 2.13
C THR A 510 22.62 31.66 0.82
N LEU A 511 23.90 31.65 0.40
CA LEU A 511 24.31 30.94 -0.82
C LEU A 511 24.03 29.43 -0.73
N LEU A 512 24.33 28.80 0.42
CA LEU A 512 24.02 27.38 0.63
C LEU A 512 22.51 27.08 0.57
N ALA A 513 21.68 27.99 1.09
CA ALA A 513 20.23 27.88 0.98
C ALA A 513 19.78 27.97 -0.47
N LEU A 514 20.29 28.93 -1.24
CA LEU A 514 19.98 29.13 -2.66
C LEU A 514 20.38 27.93 -3.52
N ASP A 515 21.58 27.39 -3.33
CA ASP A 515 22.05 26.20 -4.05
C ASP A 515 21.15 24.99 -3.76
N THR A 516 20.76 24.82 -2.49
CA THR A 516 19.84 23.75 -2.09
C THR A 516 18.45 23.95 -2.69
N MET A 517 17.93 25.18 -2.69
CA MET A 517 16.64 25.53 -3.31
C MET A 517 16.63 25.18 -4.79
N ALA A 518 17.67 25.58 -5.53
CA ALA A 518 17.80 25.24 -6.96
C ALA A 518 17.83 23.72 -7.18
N GLY A 519 18.57 22.97 -6.36
CA GLY A 519 18.67 21.51 -6.47
C GLY A 519 17.37 20.76 -6.15
N CYS A 520 16.47 21.34 -5.35
CA CYS A 520 15.18 20.73 -5.01
C CYS A 520 13.98 21.36 -5.76
N GLY A 521 14.24 22.31 -6.65
CA GLY A 521 13.26 22.98 -7.49
C GLY A 521 12.36 23.97 -6.75
N LEU A 522 12.83 24.60 -5.69
CA LEU A 522 12.15 25.74 -5.05
C LEU A 522 12.57 27.05 -5.73
N ASP A 523 11.64 28.01 -5.81
CA ASP A 523 11.86 29.28 -6.49
C ASP A 523 12.22 30.36 -5.48
N THR A 524 13.13 31.26 -5.83
CA THR A 524 13.41 32.46 -5.03
C THR A 524 12.31 33.50 -5.24
N ALA A 525 11.60 33.83 -4.16
CA ALA A 525 10.58 34.87 -4.18
C ALA A 525 11.21 36.23 -3.84
N GLY A 526 11.62 36.96 -4.89
CA GLY A 526 12.31 38.24 -4.77
C GLY A 526 13.80 38.11 -4.43
N GLU A 527 14.45 39.23 -4.13
CA GLU A 527 15.86 39.26 -3.71
C GLU A 527 16.00 38.85 -2.23
N PRO A 528 16.94 37.94 -1.89
CA PRO A 528 17.24 37.59 -0.50
C PRO A 528 17.53 38.83 0.35
N ARG A 529 16.93 38.89 1.54
CA ARG A 529 17.15 39.99 2.50
C ARG A 529 18.37 39.66 3.36
N ASN A 530 19.56 39.95 2.84
CA ASN A 530 20.82 39.82 3.57
C ASN A 530 21.08 41.08 4.39
N LEU A 531 20.89 40.96 5.70
CA LEU A 531 21.15 41.97 6.71
C LEU A 531 22.62 41.96 7.14
N SER A 532 23.07 43.04 7.78
CA SER A 532 24.40 43.12 8.39
C SER A 532 24.59 41.99 9.41
N PRO A 533 25.81 41.44 9.59
CA PRO A 533 26.09 40.48 10.67
C PRO A 533 25.65 40.96 12.06
N ASP A 534 25.72 42.27 12.31
CA ASP A 534 25.31 42.93 13.56
C ASP A 534 23.83 43.38 13.58
N ALA A 535 23.01 42.86 12.66
CA ALA A 535 21.60 43.24 12.54
C ALA A 535 20.80 42.98 13.83
N THR A 536 19.98 43.97 14.19
CA THR A 536 19.16 43.97 15.40
C THR A 536 17.81 43.28 15.19
N ALA A 537 17.09 43.02 16.28
CA ALA A 537 15.71 42.53 16.22
C ALA A 537 14.79 43.44 15.39
N SER A 538 15.01 44.76 15.42
CA SER A 538 14.26 45.73 14.62
C SER A 538 14.52 45.56 13.12
N ASP A 539 15.77 45.31 12.73
CA ASP A 539 16.15 45.10 11.33
C ASP A 539 15.49 43.83 10.77
N PHE A 540 15.54 42.74 11.54
CA PHE A 540 14.84 41.50 11.21
C PHE A 540 13.32 41.71 11.15
N GLY A 541 12.73 42.42 12.11
CA GLY A 541 11.29 42.69 12.13
C GLY A 541 10.80 43.47 10.90
N ALA A 542 11.57 44.48 10.46
CA ALA A 542 11.25 45.24 9.24
C ALA A 542 11.33 44.36 7.99
N ALA A 543 12.41 43.59 7.83
CA ALA A 543 12.58 42.70 6.68
C ALA A 543 11.52 41.60 6.61
N LEU A 544 11.18 40.99 7.76
CA LEU A 544 10.13 39.98 7.84
C LEU A 544 8.76 40.54 7.50
N SER A 545 8.45 41.76 7.94
CA SER A 545 7.16 42.42 7.64
C SER A 545 6.95 42.61 6.13
N GLU A 546 8.00 43.02 5.39
CA GLU A 546 7.95 43.09 3.92
C GLU A 546 7.73 41.72 3.28
N VAL A 547 8.49 40.72 3.73
CA VAL A 547 8.44 39.35 3.18
C VAL A 547 7.08 38.69 3.40
N PHE A 548 6.49 38.86 4.59
CA PHE A 548 5.15 38.32 4.87
C PHE A 548 4.05 39.04 4.08
N ALA A 549 4.24 40.29 3.67
CA ALA A 549 3.29 41.03 2.84
C ALA A 549 3.31 40.64 1.34
N ASP A 550 4.43 40.10 0.82
CA ASP A 550 4.56 39.75 -0.60
C ASP A 550 3.78 38.46 -0.97
N GLU A 551 2.79 38.55 -1.84
CA GLU A 551 1.94 37.42 -2.26
C GLU A 551 2.70 36.33 -3.03
N ARG A 552 3.86 36.64 -3.63
CA ARG A 552 4.71 35.66 -4.33
C ARG A 552 5.44 34.73 -3.35
N VAL A 553 5.55 35.13 -2.09
CA VAL A 553 6.20 34.36 -1.03
C VAL A 553 5.20 33.36 -0.46
N HIS A 554 5.54 32.08 -0.56
CA HIS A 554 4.74 30.98 -0.04
C HIS A 554 5.38 30.32 1.18
N SER A 555 6.65 30.60 1.47
CA SER A 555 7.39 30.09 2.62
C SER A 555 8.56 31.02 2.95
N VAL A 556 9.01 31.03 4.20
CA VAL A 556 10.10 31.90 4.68
C VAL A 556 11.19 31.07 5.34
N VAL A 557 12.43 31.30 4.93
CA VAL A 557 13.63 30.73 5.57
C VAL A 557 14.36 31.86 6.31
N VAL A 558 14.54 31.69 7.62
CA VAL A 558 15.24 32.69 8.45
C VAL A 558 16.56 32.14 8.95
N ILE A 559 17.65 32.76 8.52
CA ILE A 559 19.02 32.37 8.86
C ILE A 559 19.56 33.40 9.85
N TYR A 560 19.87 32.94 11.06
CA TYR A 560 20.43 33.81 12.09
C TYR A 560 21.71 33.19 12.67
N THR A 561 22.82 33.91 12.49
CA THR A 561 24.10 33.64 13.11
C THR A 561 24.32 34.67 14.22
N PRO A 562 24.35 34.28 15.51
CA PRO A 562 24.49 35.23 16.61
C PRO A 562 25.85 35.95 16.59
N PRO A 563 25.89 37.28 16.79
CA PRO A 563 27.12 38.00 17.09
C PRO A 563 27.77 37.50 18.40
N VAL A 564 29.08 37.73 18.54
CA VAL A 564 29.84 37.35 19.75
C VAL A 564 29.22 38.05 20.98
N GLN A 565 28.77 37.26 21.96
CA GLN A 565 28.06 37.69 23.20
C GLN A 565 26.53 37.91 23.11
N SER A 566 25.86 37.63 21.98
CA SER A 566 24.38 37.63 21.90
C SER A 566 23.80 36.22 21.94
N ASN A 567 22.69 36.04 22.65
CA ASN A 567 21.91 34.79 22.62
C ASN A 567 20.79 34.79 21.57
N GLY A 568 20.57 35.91 20.86
CA GLY A 568 19.57 36.04 19.80
C GLY A 568 18.10 36.06 20.25
N ALA A 569 17.81 36.14 21.56
CA ALA A 569 16.45 36.04 22.07
C ALA A 569 15.51 37.13 21.54
N GLU A 570 15.98 38.38 21.44
CA GLU A 570 15.19 39.50 20.91
C GLU A 570 14.84 39.30 19.42
N VAL A 571 15.78 38.75 18.64
CA VAL A 571 15.55 38.45 17.21
C VAL A 571 14.56 37.30 17.06
N ALA A 572 14.65 36.27 17.91
CA ALA A 572 13.68 35.19 17.95
C ALA A 572 12.27 35.69 18.30
N GLN A 573 12.15 36.61 19.27
CA GLN A 573 10.87 37.25 19.60
C GLN A 573 10.31 38.06 18.43
N ALA A 574 11.15 38.84 17.74
CA ALA A 574 10.74 39.59 16.55
C ALA A 574 10.26 38.66 15.43
N LEU A 575 10.94 37.52 15.23
CA LEU A 575 10.54 36.49 14.29
C LEU A 575 9.19 35.87 14.67
N ALA A 576 9.04 35.43 15.91
CA ALA A 576 7.79 34.86 16.40
C ALA A 576 6.61 35.83 16.26
N ALA A 577 6.84 37.12 16.57
CA ALA A 577 5.84 38.18 16.42
C ALA A 577 5.46 38.43 14.94
N ALA A 578 6.44 38.47 14.04
CA ALA A 578 6.19 38.68 12.60
C ALA A 578 5.49 37.48 11.94
N ALA A 579 5.82 36.27 12.39
CA ALA A 579 5.17 35.04 11.90
C ALA A 579 3.77 34.82 12.49
N ALA A 580 3.44 35.46 13.63
CA ALA A 580 2.16 35.30 14.29
C ALA A 580 1.01 35.71 13.36
N GLY A 581 0.08 34.78 13.10
CA GLY A 581 -1.07 35.01 12.22
C GLY A 581 -0.78 34.88 10.72
N SER A 582 0.46 34.59 10.32
CA SER A 582 0.79 34.24 8.94
C SER A 582 0.35 32.82 8.61
N ASP A 583 -0.08 32.59 7.36
CA ASP A 583 -0.36 31.26 6.83
C ASP A 583 0.78 30.69 5.97
N LYS A 584 1.91 31.40 5.92
CA LYS A 584 3.13 30.98 5.23
C LYS A 584 4.02 30.21 6.23
N PRO A 585 4.44 28.96 5.93
CA PRO A 585 5.36 28.24 6.79
C PRO A 585 6.70 28.96 6.91
N VAL A 586 7.24 28.91 8.13
CA VAL A 586 8.53 29.50 8.49
C VAL A 586 9.45 28.41 9.02
N VAL A 587 10.66 28.35 8.47
CA VAL A 587 11.75 27.52 8.99
C VAL A 587 12.93 28.40 9.34
N SER A 588 13.72 27.98 10.32
CA SER A 588 14.84 28.77 10.80
C SER A 588 16.12 27.95 10.99
N THR A 589 17.27 28.62 11.11
CA THR A 589 18.54 27.97 11.49
C THR A 589 19.17 28.63 12.71
N PHE A 590 18.32 29.13 13.63
CA PHE A 590 18.76 29.79 14.86
C PHE A 590 19.63 28.87 15.71
N LEU A 591 20.80 29.40 16.11
CA LEU A 591 21.72 28.78 17.08
C LEU A 591 22.17 27.35 16.71
N ALA A 592 22.04 26.95 15.44
CA ALA A 592 22.28 25.57 15.00
C ALA A 592 21.52 24.52 15.83
N SER A 593 20.34 24.88 16.36
CA SER A 593 19.46 23.97 17.09
C SER A 593 18.88 22.90 16.16
N ARG A 594 18.52 21.75 16.73
CA ARG A 594 17.79 20.66 16.03
C ARG A 594 16.35 20.50 16.55
N SER A 595 15.92 21.39 17.43
CA SER A 595 14.60 21.43 18.07
C SER A 595 13.92 22.78 17.81
N VAL A 596 12.66 22.92 18.22
CA VAL A 596 12.01 24.23 18.33
C VAL A 596 12.66 24.98 19.51
N PRO A 597 13.36 26.11 19.28
CA PRO A 597 13.94 26.92 20.36
C PRO A 597 12.86 27.43 21.32
N ALA A 598 13.20 27.63 22.60
CA ALA A 598 12.22 28.01 23.62
C ALA A 598 11.54 29.36 23.30
N GLU A 599 12.28 30.27 22.69
CA GLU A 599 11.84 31.61 22.27
C GLU A 599 10.94 31.60 21.03
N LEU A 600 11.04 30.54 20.22
CA LEU A 600 10.25 30.34 19.00
C LEU A 600 9.09 29.33 19.22
N ARG A 601 8.94 28.85 20.45
CA ARG A 601 7.94 27.86 20.83
C ARG A 601 6.67 28.56 21.27
N VAL A 602 5.56 28.21 20.61
CA VAL A 602 4.22 28.48 21.13
C VAL A 602 3.89 27.33 22.09
N PRO A 603 3.70 27.56 23.39
CA PRO A 603 3.42 26.48 24.33
C PRO A 603 2.02 25.90 24.07
N ASP A 604 1.90 24.57 24.12
CA ASP A 604 0.61 23.88 24.24
C ASP A 604 0.19 23.71 25.72
N GLU A 605 -0.97 23.08 25.95
CA GLU A 605 -1.53 22.83 27.30
C GLU A 605 -0.58 22.05 28.21
N ASP A 606 0.28 21.20 27.63
CA ASP A 606 1.22 20.33 28.34
C ASP A 606 2.65 20.92 28.38
N GLY A 607 2.83 22.17 27.94
CA GLY A 607 4.12 22.86 27.89
C GLY A 607 5.03 22.42 26.73
N GLY A 608 4.51 21.64 25.78
CA GLY A 608 5.12 21.25 24.51
C GLY A 608 5.02 22.33 23.44
N ALA A 609 5.33 21.98 22.18
CA ALA A 609 5.27 22.90 21.04
C ALA A 609 3.93 22.78 20.29
N ALA A 610 3.15 23.85 20.32
CA ALA A 610 1.90 24.00 19.59
C ALA A 610 2.12 24.37 18.10
N ARG A 611 1.04 24.32 17.32
CA ARG A 611 1.02 24.91 15.97
C ARG A 611 1.37 26.40 16.03
N GLY A 612 2.11 26.87 15.04
CA GLY A 612 2.71 28.21 15.00
C GLY A 612 4.15 28.25 15.54
N SER A 613 4.60 27.24 16.28
CA SER A 613 5.99 27.14 16.72
C SER A 613 6.95 27.05 15.52
N ILE A 614 8.05 27.79 15.54
CA ILE A 614 8.97 27.86 14.39
C ILE A 614 10.11 26.85 14.60
N PRO A 615 10.21 25.80 13.77
CA PRO A 615 11.30 24.84 13.85
C PRO A 615 12.64 25.48 13.50
N SER A 616 13.69 25.05 14.20
CA SER A 616 15.07 25.40 13.88
C SER A 616 15.87 24.16 13.47
N PHE A 617 16.65 24.32 12.41
CA PHE A 617 17.48 23.28 11.82
C PHE A 617 18.95 23.60 11.98
N LEU A 618 19.78 22.56 11.96
CA LEU A 618 21.24 22.68 12.15
C LEU A 618 21.88 23.59 11.09
N ASN A 619 21.35 23.59 9.87
CA ASN A 619 21.86 24.34 8.73
C ASN A 619 20.73 24.62 7.71
N PRO A 620 20.93 25.57 6.77
CA PRO A 620 19.90 25.91 5.80
C PRO A 620 19.56 24.76 4.85
N GLN A 621 20.49 23.84 4.56
CA GLN A 621 20.22 22.73 3.65
C GLN A 621 19.13 21.79 4.18
N TYR A 622 19.16 21.47 5.49
CA TYR A 622 18.12 20.65 6.11
C TYR A 622 16.77 21.38 6.18
N ALA A 623 16.77 22.68 6.50
CA ALA A 623 15.57 23.50 6.52
C ALA A 623 14.90 23.55 5.13
N VAL A 624 15.68 23.85 4.09
CA VAL A 624 15.23 23.92 2.70
C VAL A 624 14.79 22.54 2.20
N GLY A 625 15.54 21.48 2.51
CA GLY A 625 15.19 20.11 2.14
C GLY A 625 13.84 19.67 2.72
N ALA A 626 13.60 19.93 4.02
CA ALA A 626 12.32 19.65 4.66
C ALA A 626 11.18 20.47 4.03
N LEU A 627 11.43 21.75 3.74
CA LEU A 627 10.46 22.63 3.09
C LEU A 627 10.11 22.18 1.68
N ALA A 628 11.09 21.71 0.90
CA ALA A 628 10.87 21.18 -0.45
C ALA A 628 9.93 19.96 -0.43
N LYS A 629 10.16 19.04 0.50
CA LYS A 629 9.32 17.86 0.69
C LYS A 629 7.89 18.23 1.12
N ALA A 630 7.74 19.17 2.04
CA ALA A 630 6.43 19.70 2.46
C ALA A 630 5.69 20.40 1.29
N THR A 631 6.43 21.13 0.45
CA THR A 631 5.89 21.81 -0.73
C THR A 631 5.38 20.81 -1.77
N GLN A 632 6.16 19.77 -2.08
CA GLN A 632 5.77 18.70 -3.00
C GLN A 632 4.50 17.97 -2.51
N TYR A 633 4.40 17.68 -1.22
CA TYR A 633 3.19 17.12 -0.61
C TYR A 633 1.99 18.06 -0.71
N ALA A 634 2.19 19.36 -0.43
CA ALA A 634 1.12 20.35 -0.51
C ALA A 634 0.60 20.51 -1.96
N GLU A 635 1.48 20.46 -2.95
CA GLU A 635 1.10 20.41 -4.37
C GLU A 635 0.33 19.13 -4.70
N TRP A 636 0.80 17.97 -4.24
CA TRP A 636 0.12 16.70 -4.45
C TRP A 636 -1.30 16.71 -3.88
N ARG A 637 -1.49 17.32 -2.70
CA ARG A 637 -2.78 17.40 -2.00
C ARG A 637 -3.77 18.39 -2.65
N ARG A 638 -3.28 19.46 -3.29
CA ARG A 638 -4.13 20.46 -3.96
C ARG A 638 -4.67 20.00 -5.31
N ARG A 639 -4.00 19.04 -5.97
CA ARG A 639 -4.42 18.57 -7.31
C ARG A 639 -5.70 17.75 -7.21
N SER A 640 -6.74 18.21 -7.89
CA SER A 640 -8.10 17.65 -7.80
C SER A 640 -8.37 16.48 -8.74
N ASP A 641 -7.66 16.36 -9.87
CA ASP A 641 -7.93 15.31 -10.84
C ASP A 641 -7.21 14.01 -10.49
N SER A 642 -7.99 12.98 -10.20
CA SER A 642 -7.50 11.62 -9.91
C SER A 642 -8.53 10.57 -10.35
N ARG A 643 -9.34 10.89 -11.36
CA ARG A 643 -10.26 9.92 -11.95
C ARG A 643 -9.50 8.88 -12.77
N ILE A 644 -9.98 7.64 -12.71
CA ILE A 644 -9.61 6.60 -13.65
C ILE A 644 -10.47 6.84 -14.90
N PRO A 645 -9.89 6.93 -16.11
CA PRO A 645 -10.67 7.08 -17.34
C PRO A 645 -11.60 5.90 -17.58
N ASP A 646 -12.76 6.19 -18.15
CA ASP A 646 -13.65 5.18 -18.72
C ASP A 646 -13.21 4.87 -20.15
N LEU A 647 -13.12 3.60 -20.50
CA LEU A 647 -12.63 3.10 -21.79
C LEU A 647 -13.71 2.18 -22.40
N PRO A 648 -14.78 2.74 -22.99
CA PRO A 648 -15.98 1.99 -23.38
C PRO A 648 -15.76 1.02 -24.55
N ASP A 649 -14.66 1.17 -25.28
CA ASP A 649 -14.24 0.33 -26.39
C ASP A 649 -13.38 -0.88 -25.96
N VAL A 650 -13.17 -1.06 -24.65
CA VAL A 650 -12.46 -2.23 -24.10
C VAL A 650 -13.43 -3.40 -23.94
N ASP A 651 -13.06 -4.55 -24.50
CA ASP A 651 -13.72 -5.84 -24.36
C ASP A 651 -12.96 -6.74 -23.39
N THR A 652 -13.16 -6.51 -22.09
CA THR A 652 -12.52 -7.30 -21.02
C THR A 652 -12.85 -8.80 -21.15
N ALA A 653 -14.12 -9.14 -21.41
CA ALA A 653 -14.55 -10.53 -21.50
C ALA A 653 -13.89 -11.27 -22.67
N GLY A 654 -13.81 -10.64 -23.84
CA GLY A 654 -13.08 -11.20 -24.98
C GLY A 654 -11.60 -11.42 -24.71
N GLY A 655 -10.97 -10.52 -23.96
CA GLY A 655 -9.59 -10.67 -23.48
C GLY A 655 -9.40 -11.85 -22.53
N GLU A 656 -10.27 -11.99 -21.52
CA GLU A 656 -10.25 -13.10 -20.55
C GLU A 656 -10.44 -14.45 -21.25
N ASP A 657 -11.44 -14.56 -22.13
CA ASP A 657 -11.71 -15.76 -22.92
C ASP A 657 -10.50 -16.16 -23.79
N PHE A 658 -9.84 -15.18 -24.41
CA PHE A 658 -8.63 -15.42 -25.21
C PHE A 658 -7.48 -15.97 -24.36
N VAL A 659 -7.23 -15.39 -23.19
CA VAL A 659 -6.16 -15.85 -22.28
C VAL A 659 -6.44 -17.28 -21.81
N ALA A 660 -7.69 -17.58 -21.44
CA ALA A 660 -8.11 -18.91 -21.03
C ALA A 660 -7.90 -19.94 -22.16
N GLU A 661 -8.33 -19.62 -23.40
CA GLU A 661 -8.09 -20.46 -24.58
C GLU A 661 -6.59 -20.66 -24.84
N PHE A 662 -5.79 -19.59 -24.73
CA PHE A 662 -4.35 -19.64 -24.95
C PHE A 662 -3.65 -20.55 -23.92
N LEU A 663 -3.99 -20.45 -22.64
CA LEU A 663 -3.41 -21.27 -21.58
C LEU A 663 -3.86 -22.73 -21.66
N GLN A 664 -5.05 -23.02 -22.19
CA GLN A 664 -5.45 -24.40 -22.51
C GLN A 664 -4.53 -24.99 -23.60
N ARG A 665 -4.18 -24.21 -24.63
CA ARG A 665 -3.22 -24.61 -25.68
C ARG A 665 -1.79 -24.67 -25.17
N HIS A 666 -1.41 -23.78 -24.25
CA HIS A 666 -0.07 -23.61 -23.71
C HIS A 666 -0.07 -23.60 -22.17
N PRO A 667 -0.23 -24.76 -21.50
CA PRO A 667 -0.40 -24.80 -20.03
C PRO A 667 0.76 -24.19 -19.23
N GLY A 668 1.98 -24.19 -19.77
CA GLY A 668 3.17 -23.58 -19.13
C GLY A 668 3.40 -22.11 -19.46
N GLY A 669 2.53 -21.48 -20.27
CA GLY A 669 2.73 -20.14 -20.80
C GLY A 669 3.69 -20.09 -21.99
N ALA A 670 3.58 -19.02 -22.79
CA ALA A 670 4.43 -18.77 -23.95
C ALA A 670 4.39 -17.28 -24.35
N ASP A 671 5.37 -16.87 -25.16
CA ASP A 671 5.32 -15.59 -25.87
C ASP A 671 4.30 -15.70 -27.01
N LEU A 672 3.42 -14.71 -27.14
CA LEU A 672 2.39 -14.69 -28.19
C LEU A 672 3.04 -14.52 -29.57
N ASP A 673 2.48 -15.16 -30.60
CA ASP A 673 2.83 -14.89 -32.00
C ASP A 673 2.18 -13.60 -32.52
N GLU A 674 2.43 -13.20 -33.76
CA GLU A 674 1.91 -11.92 -34.29
C GLU A 674 0.38 -11.87 -34.34
N ALA A 675 -0.28 -12.96 -34.74
CA ALA A 675 -1.74 -13.00 -34.85
C ALA A 675 -2.40 -12.96 -33.47
N ASP A 676 -1.88 -13.75 -32.53
CA ASP A 676 -2.34 -13.79 -31.15
C ASP A 676 -2.08 -12.45 -30.42
N ARG A 677 -0.93 -11.79 -30.68
CA ARG A 677 -0.64 -10.44 -30.16
C ARG A 677 -1.64 -9.40 -30.65
N GLN A 678 -1.86 -9.32 -31.96
CA GLN A 678 -2.80 -8.35 -32.54
C GLN A 678 -4.22 -8.58 -32.02
N ARG A 679 -4.65 -9.84 -31.93
CA ARG A 679 -5.96 -10.21 -31.40
C ARG A 679 -6.11 -9.76 -29.95
N LEU A 680 -5.18 -10.12 -29.07
CA LEU A 680 -5.24 -9.73 -27.65
C LEU A 680 -5.27 -8.20 -27.46
N LEU A 681 -4.37 -7.49 -28.13
CA LEU A 681 -4.25 -6.03 -27.99
C LEU A 681 -5.48 -5.29 -28.54
N SER A 682 -6.15 -5.85 -29.56
CA SER A 682 -7.36 -5.26 -30.14
C SER A 682 -8.54 -5.21 -29.16
N PHE A 683 -8.67 -6.17 -28.23
CA PHE A 683 -9.69 -6.14 -27.18
C PHE A 683 -9.54 -4.92 -26.25
N TYR A 684 -8.35 -4.33 -26.18
CA TYR A 684 -8.08 -3.12 -25.38
C TYR A 684 -7.94 -1.86 -26.25
N GLY A 685 -8.32 -1.94 -27.53
CA GLY A 685 -8.19 -0.87 -28.52
C GLY A 685 -6.74 -0.46 -28.82
N ILE A 686 -5.77 -1.33 -28.54
CA ILE A 686 -4.36 -1.08 -28.87
C ILE A 686 -4.09 -1.66 -30.26
N SER A 687 -3.91 -0.77 -31.24
CA SER A 687 -3.60 -1.16 -32.62
C SER A 687 -2.09 -1.20 -32.87
N VAL A 688 -1.59 -2.35 -33.32
CA VAL A 688 -0.19 -2.52 -33.74
C VAL A 688 -0.12 -2.43 -35.25
N LEU A 689 0.83 -1.63 -35.77
CA LEU A 689 1.03 -1.51 -37.20
C LEU A 689 1.57 -2.84 -37.75
N PRO A 690 0.89 -3.50 -38.72
CA PRO A 690 1.29 -4.82 -39.18
C PRO A 690 2.71 -4.83 -39.75
N ALA A 691 3.50 -5.81 -39.35
CA ALA A 691 4.81 -6.09 -39.91
C ALA A 691 4.80 -7.46 -40.60
N PHE A 692 5.26 -7.51 -41.85
CA PHE A 692 5.21 -8.70 -42.68
C PHE A 692 6.59 -9.31 -42.81
N PRO A 693 6.85 -10.51 -42.24
CA PRO A 693 8.11 -11.21 -42.42
C PRO A 693 8.36 -11.52 -43.90
N VAL A 694 9.60 -11.31 -44.34
CA VAL A 694 10.03 -11.56 -45.71
C VAL A 694 11.39 -12.24 -45.72
N MET A 695 11.56 -13.21 -46.63
CA MET A 695 12.75 -14.06 -46.72
C MET A 695 13.57 -13.77 -47.98
N SER A 696 13.04 -12.99 -48.92
CA SER A 696 13.72 -12.60 -50.15
C SER A 696 13.37 -11.18 -50.59
N ALA A 697 14.18 -10.61 -51.50
CA ALA A 697 13.92 -9.32 -52.11
C ALA A 697 12.60 -9.31 -52.89
N ASP A 698 12.27 -10.41 -53.59
CA ASP A 698 11.01 -10.51 -54.35
C ASP A 698 9.80 -10.50 -53.42
N GLU A 699 9.83 -11.27 -52.32
CA GLU A 699 8.78 -11.21 -51.30
C GLU A 699 8.67 -9.82 -50.67
N ALA A 700 9.77 -9.12 -50.46
CA ALA A 700 9.77 -7.76 -49.93
C ALA A 700 9.12 -6.76 -50.89
N VAL A 701 9.39 -6.88 -52.19
CA VAL A 701 8.77 -6.07 -53.25
C VAL A 701 7.28 -6.35 -53.35
N ASP A 702 6.87 -7.63 -53.37
CA ASP A 702 5.46 -8.02 -53.43
C ASP A 702 4.69 -7.44 -52.23
N ARG A 703 5.26 -7.53 -51.03
CA ARG A 703 4.65 -6.94 -49.82
C ARG A 703 4.64 -5.43 -49.82
N ALA A 704 5.68 -4.77 -50.35
CA ALA A 704 5.68 -3.33 -50.51
C ALA A 704 4.58 -2.88 -51.48
N ALA A 705 4.38 -3.61 -52.59
CA ALA A 705 3.34 -3.33 -53.57
C ALA A 705 1.93 -3.51 -52.97
N ASP A 706 1.69 -4.59 -52.21
CA ASP A 706 0.43 -4.83 -51.49
C ASP A 706 0.06 -3.67 -50.55
N LEU A 707 1.08 -3.04 -49.93
CA LEU A 707 0.92 -1.92 -49.00
C LEU A 707 0.85 -0.55 -49.68
N GLY A 708 1.06 -0.49 -51.01
CA GLY A 708 1.09 0.74 -51.79
C GLY A 708 2.40 1.53 -51.68
N PHE A 709 3.51 0.85 -51.40
CA PHE A 709 4.82 1.42 -51.07
C PHE A 709 4.74 2.37 -49.86
N GLU A 710 5.62 3.38 -49.79
CA GLU A 710 5.81 4.19 -48.58
C GLU A 710 6.04 3.30 -47.34
N VAL A 711 6.95 2.34 -47.52
CA VAL A 711 7.26 1.29 -46.54
C VAL A 711 8.68 1.46 -46.00
N ILE A 712 8.96 0.69 -44.95
CA ILE A 712 10.29 0.48 -44.39
C ILE A 712 10.67 -1.00 -44.51
N LEU A 713 11.98 -1.25 -44.64
CA LEU A 713 12.57 -2.57 -44.47
C LEU A 713 13.40 -2.55 -43.18
N LYS A 714 13.11 -3.42 -42.22
CA LYS A 714 13.85 -3.49 -40.95
C LYS A 714 14.27 -4.91 -40.59
N ALA A 715 15.45 -5.04 -39.98
CA ALA A 715 15.89 -6.29 -39.37
C ALA A 715 15.34 -6.40 -37.94
N THR A 716 14.76 -7.54 -37.58
CA THR A 716 14.12 -7.73 -36.26
C THR A 716 14.90 -8.66 -35.33
N ALA A 717 15.93 -9.32 -35.83
CA ALA A 717 16.77 -10.17 -35.01
C ALA A 717 17.63 -9.37 -34.01
N GLU A 718 17.70 -9.88 -32.77
CA GLU A 718 18.22 -9.16 -31.58
C GLU A 718 19.66 -8.65 -31.73
N GLN A 719 20.51 -9.38 -32.45
CA GLN A 719 21.94 -9.06 -32.58
C GLN A 719 22.28 -7.85 -33.49
N TRP A 720 21.33 -7.38 -34.31
CA TRP A 720 21.51 -6.20 -35.18
C TRP A 720 20.60 -5.03 -34.80
N ARG A 721 19.50 -5.30 -34.11
CA ARG A 721 18.53 -4.31 -33.69
C ARG A 721 19.15 -3.28 -32.73
N MET A 722 18.83 -2.00 -32.93
CA MET A 722 19.18 -0.87 -32.04
C MET A 722 20.69 -0.70 -31.79
N ARG A 723 21.54 -1.24 -32.68
CA ARG A 723 22.97 -0.98 -32.67
C ARG A 723 23.24 0.44 -33.18
N PRO A 724 23.94 1.30 -32.42
CA PRO A 724 24.18 2.69 -32.82
C PRO A 724 25.10 2.82 -34.05
N ASP A 725 25.84 1.77 -34.41
CA ASP A 725 26.79 1.73 -35.52
C ASP A 725 26.24 1.10 -36.80
N LEU A 726 25.00 0.57 -36.79
CA LEU A 726 24.37 -0.08 -37.94
C LEU A 726 23.02 0.56 -38.28
N ALA A 727 22.73 0.68 -39.58
CA ALA A 727 21.40 1.02 -40.06
C ALA A 727 20.53 -0.25 -40.08
N ASP A 728 19.82 -0.53 -38.99
CA ASP A 728 18.91 -1.68 -38.85
C ASP A 728 17.53 -1.45 -39.49
N ILE A 729 17.26 -0.23 -39.95
CA ILE A 729 16.02 0.19 -40.61
C ILE A 729 16.34 1.04 -41.84
N TRP A 730 15.85 0.61 -43.00
CA TRP A 730 15.79 1.41 -44.22
C TRP A 730 14.41 2.05 -44.36
N ARG A 731 14.36 3.36 -44.61
CA ARG A 731 13.13 4.16 -44.64
C ARG A 731 12.90 4.76 -46.03
N HIS A 732 11.69 5.27 -46.26
CA HIS A 732 11.33 5.97 -47.50
C HIS A 732 11.49 5.10 -48.76
N ILE A 733 11.01 3.85 -48.71
CA ILE A 733 10.99 2.97 -49.88
C ILE A 733 9.74 3.31 -50.71
N HIS A 734 9.95 3.94 -51.86
CA HIS A 734 8.87 4.47 -52.70
C HIS A 734 8.51 3.58 -53.89
N ASP A 735 9.43 2.71 -54.30
CA ASP A 735 9.25 1.80 -55.43
C ASP A 735 10.04 0.49 -55.28
N GLU A 736 9.98 -0.35 -56.31
CA GLU A 736 10.68 -1.63 -56.38
C GLU A 736 12.22 -1.47 -56.38
N GLU A 737 12.73 -0.44 -57.04
CA GLU A 737 14.18 -0.21 -57.16
C GLU A 737 14.77 0.14 -55.78
N ASP A 738 14.10 1.02 -55.05
CA ASP A 738 14.43 1.38 -53.66
C ASP A 738 14.47 0.14 -52.75
N MET A 739 13.46 -0.75 -52.85
CA MET A 739 13.36 -1.95 -52.01
C MET A 739 14.52 -2.92 -52.30
N ARG A 740 14.84 -3.14 -53.58
CA ARG A 740 15.93 -4.04 -53.98
C ARG A 740 17.29 -3.47 -53.56
N ALA A 741 17.48 -2.16 -53.66
CA ALA A 741 18.69 -1.50 -53.17
C ALA A 741 18.82 -1.64 -51.65
N ALA A 742 17.76 -1.34 -50.90
CA ALA A 742 17.70 -1.49 -49.45
C ALA A 742 18.02 -2.93 -49.01
N TRP A 743 17.43 -3.93 -49.67
CA TRP A 743 17.69 -5.34 -49.39
C TRP A 743 19.16 -5.73 -49.61
N ALA A 744 19.72 -5.35 -50.76
CA ALA A 744 21.10 -5.66 -51.10
C ALA A 744 22.09 -5.04 -50.10
N GLU A 745 21.88 -3.78 -49.74
CA GLU A 745 22.74 -3.09 -48.78
C GLU A 745 22.62 -3.67 -47.37
N MET A 746 21.40 -3.87 -46.85
CA MET A 746 21.21 -4.41 -45.50
C MET A 746 21.75 -5.85 -45.39
N THR A 747 21.52 -6.71 -46.38
CA THR A 747 22.04 -8.09 -46.37
C THR A 747 23.57 -8.14 -46.44
N GLN A 748 24.18 -7.22 -47.19
CA GLN A 748 25.63 -7.06 -47.24
C GLN A 748 26.19 -6.55 -45.90
N THR A 749 25.61 -5.48 -45.35
CA THR A 749 26.04 -4.87 -44.09
C THR A 749 25.95 -5.84 -42.90
N PHE A 750 24.91 -6.68 -42.85
CA PHE A 750 24.78 -7.69 -41.79
C PHE A 750 25.57 -8.98 -42.05
N GLY A 751 26.15 -9.15 -43.24
CA GLY A 751 26.86 -10.36 -43.64
C GLY A 751 25.93 -11.58 -43.75
N VAL A 752 24.69 -11.36 -44.18
CA VAL A 752 23.63 -12.38 -44.27
C VAL A 752 23.16 -12.62 -45.71
N ALA A 753 23.89 -12.15 -46.72
CA ALA A 753 23.52 -12.35 -48.12
C ALA A 753 23.30 -13.83 -48.50
N SER A 754 24.05 -14.75 -47.91
CA SER A 754 23.89 -16.20 -48.12
C SER A 754 22.78 -16.85 -47.30
N ASP A 755 22.28 -16.17 -46.27
CA ASP A 755 21.21 -16.64 -45.38
C ASP A 755 20.41 -15.46 -44.81
N PRO A 756 19.58 -14.78 -45.65
CA PRO A 756 18.85 -13.57 -45.23
C PRO A 756 17.88 -13.81 -44.07
N GLY A 757 17.44 -15.06 -43.88
CA GLY A 757 16.55 -15.47 -42.80
C GLY A 757 17.11 -15.19 -41.41
N ARG A 758 18.45 -15.15 -41.25
CA ARG A 758 19.06 -14.82 -39.96
C ARG A 758 18.66 -13.42 -39.48
N ALA A 759 18.55 -12.44 -40.38
CA ALA A 759 18.21 -11.05 -40.04
C ALA A 759 16.74 -10.84 -39.65
N GLN A 760 15.87 -11.81 -39.99
CA GLN A 760 14.43 -11.73 -39.73
C GLN A 760 13.86 -10.41 -40.28
N PHE A 761 14.04 -10.18 -41.59
CA PHE A 761 13.56 -8.97 -42.24
C PHE A 761 12.04 -8.89 -42.21
N VAL A 762 11.53 -7.68 -42.01
CA VAL A 762 10.11 -7.38 -42.13
C VAL A 762 9.89 -6.13 -42.97
N VAL A 763 8.82 -6.15 -43.77
CA VAL A 763 8.28 -4.97 -44.46
C VAL A 763 7.11 -4.43 -43.63
N GLN A 764 7.10 -3.12 -43.40
CA GLN A 764 6.05 -2.46 -42.62
C GLN A 764 5.75 -1.09 -43.25
N LYS A 765 4.50 -0.64 -43.17
CA LYS A 765 4.13 0.71 -43.61
C LYS A 765 4.91 1.78 -42.82
N MET A 766 5.30 2.87 -43.47
CA MET A 766 5.97 3.95 -42.76
C MET A 766 4.98 4.68 -41.86
N ALA A 767 5.29 4.77 -40.57
CA ALA A 767 4.50 5.56 -39.62
C ALA A 767 4.85 7.06 -39.73
N PRO A 768 3.91 7.97 -39.40
CA PRO A 768 4.16 9.40 -39.40
C PRO A 768 5.37 9.77 -38.52
N PRO A 769 6.24 10.69 -38.95
CA PRO A 769 7.43 11.07 -38.19
C PRO A 769 7.04 11.62 -36.81
N GLY A 770 7.81 11.23 -35.79
CA GLY A 770 7.48 11.53 -34.41
C GLY A 770 8.60 11.19 -33.43
N VAL A 771 8.32 11.37 -32.15
CA VAL A 771 9.24 11.00 -31.06
C VAL A 771 8.99 9.55 -30.67
N PRO A 772 10.01 8.68 -30.66
CA PRO A 772 9.84 7.29 -30.26
C PRO A 772 9.79 7.17 -28.74
N VAL A 773 8.77 6.46 -28.23
CA VAL A 773 8.58 6.15 -26.81
C VAL A 773 8.41 4.66 -26.61
N VAL A 774 8.64 4.22 -25.36
CA VAL A 774 8.46 2.84 -24.91
C VAL A 774 7.48 2.82 -23.75
N ILE A 775 6.53 1.89 -23.82
CA ILE A 775 5.61 1.56 -22.72
C ILE A 775 5.75 0.08 -22.43
N SER A 776 6.07 -0.25 -21.19
CA SER A 776 6.29 -1.63 -20.77
C SER A 776 5.51 -1.92 -19.50
N THR A 777 5.21 -3.19 -19.28
CA THR A 777 4.61 -3.67 -18.04
C THR A 777 5.15 -5.04 -17.67
N ILE A 778 5.31 -5.24 -16.36
CA ILE A 778 5.72 -6.50 -15.75
C ILE A 778 4.76 -6.80 -14.60
N GLU A 779 4.31 -8.04 -14.50
CA GLU A 779 3.61 -8.56 -13.31
C GLU A 779 4.65 -8.93 -12.25
N ASP A 780 4.75 -8.13 -11.20
CA ASP A 780 5.62 -8.43 -10.06
C ASP A 780 4.84 -9.19 -8.97
N VAL A 781 5.49 -10.21 -8.43
CA VAL A 781 4.91 -11.10 -7.40
C VAL A 781 4.49 -10.40 -6.10
N SER A 782 5.00 -9.19 -5.83
CA SER A 782 4.70 -8.38 -4.66
C SER A 782 3.83 -7.17 -5.01
N PHE A 783 4.14 -6.45 -6.09
CA PHE A 783 3.46 -5.19 -6.43
C PHE A 783 2.27 -5.38 -7.38
N GLY A 784 2.13 -6.54 -8.02
CA GLY A 784 1.23 -6.73 -9.15
C GLY A 784 1.78 -6.05 -10.41
N PRO A 785 0.92 -5.53 -11.30
CA PRO A 785 1.37 -4.92 -12.53
C PRO A 785 2.08 -3.60 -12.26
N VAL A 786 3.16 -3.34 -12.98
CA VAL A 786 3.87 -2.05 -12.95
C VAL A 786 4.05 -1.54 -14.37
N VAL A 787 3.41 -0.43 -14.68
CA VAL A 787 3.53 0.24 -15.98
C VAL A 787 4.74 1.16 -15.94
N THR A 788 5.56 1.07 -16.98
CA THR A 788 6.77 1.86 -17.20
C THR A 788 6.62 2.69 -18.46
N PHE A 789 7.03 3.95 -18.41
CA PHE A 789 7.09 4.85 -19.57
C PHE A 789 8.49 5.46 -19.70
N GLY A 790 8.94 5.65 -20.94
CA GLY A 790 10.18 6.37 -21.24
C GLY A 790 10.29 6.71 -22.73
N LEU A 791 11.27 7.53 -23.08
CA LEU A 791 11.62 7.74 -24.49
C LEU A 791 12.54 6.60 -24.95
N SER A 792 12.34 6.10 -26.17
CA SER A 792 13.17 5.04 -26.73
C SER A 792 14.50 5.60 -27.23
N GLY A 793 15.60 4.91 -26.97
CA GLY A 793 16.91 5.27 -27.48
C GLY A 793 18.05 4.80 -26.58
N VAL A 794 19.21 4.53 -27.19
CA VAL A 794 20.39 4.00 -26.46
C VAL A 794 20.78 4.87 -25.28
N ALA A 795 20.72 6.20 -25.43
CA ALA A 795 21.08 7.13 -24.36
C ALA A 795 20.06 7.13 -23.21
N THR A 796 18.76 7.12 -23.51
CA THR A 796 17.70 7.09 -22.49
C THR A 796 17.66 5.76 -21.76
N ASP A 797 17.90 4.66 -22.47
CA ASP A 797 18.04 3.32 -21.88
C ASP A 797 19.26 3.22 -20.96
N LEU A 798 20.42 3.74 -21.39
CA LEU A 798 21.66 3.74 -20.58
C LEU A 798 21.52 4.57 -19.31
N LEU A 799 20.84 5.72 -19.39
CA LEU A 799 20.61 6.62 -18.27
C LEU A 799 19.46 6.18 -17.36
N GLY A 800 18.68 5.16 -17.77
CA GLY A 800 17.51 4.69 -17.04
C GLY A 800 16.42 5.76 -16.91
N ASP A 801 16.27 6.64 -17.90
CA ASP A 801 15.31 7.75 -17.88
C ASP A 801 13.87 7.25 -18.10
N ARG A 802 13.29 6.71 -17.03
CA ARG A 802 12.00 6.03 -17.02
C ARG A 802 11.15 6.44 -15.83
N SER A 803 9.84 6.47 -16.04
CA SER A 803 8.82 6.62 -15.00
C SER A 803 8.08 5.30 -14.75
N TYR A 804 7.62 5.08 -13.52
CA TYR A 804 6.94 3.85 -13.09
C TYR A 804 5.64 4.18 -12.36
N ARG A 805 4.56 3.43 -12.57
CA ARG A 805 3.33 3.55 -11.77
C ARG A 805 2.63 2.20 -11.63
N MET A 806 1.87 2.07 -10.55
CA MET A 806 1.01 0.91 -10.32
C MET A 806 -0.40 1.22 -10.84
N PRO A 807 -0.96 0.37 -11.73
CA PRO A 807 -2.38 0.41 -12.09
C PRO A 807 -3.32 0.31 -10.86
N PRO A 808 -4.54 0.87 -10.94
CA PRO A 808 -5.06 1.68 -12.05
C PRO A 808 -4.40 3.05 -12.14
N LEU A 809 -4.06 3.46 -13.36
CA LEU A 809 -3.56 4.80 -13.63
C LEU A 809 -4.73 5.78 -13.69
N THR A 810 -4.64 6.84 -12.87
CA THR A 810 -5.53 8.00 -13.02
C THR A 810 -5.09 8.87 -14.20
N THR A 811 -5.94 9.79 -14.64
CA THR A 811 -5.57 10.83 -15.64
C THR A 811 -4.29 11.56 -15.22
N ARG A 812 -4.19 11.88 -13.94
CA ARG A 812 -3.00 12.48 -13.33
C ARG A 812 -1.77 11.58 -13.39
N ASP A 813 -1.91 10.30 -13.07
CA ASP A 813 -0.77 9.39 -13.03
C ASP A 813 -0.12 9.29 -14.42
N ALA A 814 -0.92 9.12 -15.48
CA ALA A 814 -0.42 9.08 -16.86
C ALA A 814 0.27 10.41 -17.24
N ALA A 815 -0.36 11.55 -16.95
CA ALA A 815 0.18 12.85 -17.30
C ALA A 815 1.48 13.18 -16.52
N GLU A 816 1.61 12.73 -15.27
CA GLU A 816 2.86 12.86 -14.49
C GLU A 816 3.94 11.91 -14.99
N MET A 817 3.60 10.66 -15.36
CA MET A 817 4.54 9.72 -15.96
C MET A 817 5.20 10.29 -17.21
N VAL A 818 4.45 10.98 -18.06
CA VAL A 818 4.99 11.58 -19.29
C VAL A 818 5.90 12.77 -18.99
N ARG A 819 5.53 13.64 -18.04
CA ARG A 819 6.28 14.86 -17.71
C ARG A 819 7.56 14.61 -16.91
N GLU A 820 7.59 13.56 -16.07
CA GLU A 820 8.70 13.37 -15.13
C GLU A 820 9.96 12.75 -15.76
N VAL A 821 9.84 12.18 -16.96
CA VAL A 821 10.99 11.73 -17.74
C VAL A 821 11.84 12.95 -18.08
N LYS A 822 13.15 12.88 -17.85
CA LYS A 822 14.07 14.02 -18.04
C LYS A 822 14.13 14.45 -19.50
N ALA A 823 14.00 13.51 -20.43
CA ALA A 823 13.93 13.74 -21.85
C ALA A 823 12.52 14.17 -22.36
N SER A 824 11.53 14.33 -21.48
CA SER A 824 10.17 14.77 -21.86
C SER A 824 10.10 16.10 -22.63
N PRO A 825 11.03 17.08 -22.51
CA PRO A 825 11.00 18.27 -23.36
C PRO A 825 10.98 17.97 -24.87
N LEU A 826 11.50 16.81 -25.31
CA LEU A 826 11.41 16.37 -26.71
C LEU A 826 9.95 16.17 -27.16
N LEU A 827 9.04 15.82 -26.26
CA LEU A 827 7.61 15.64 -26.54
C LEU A 827 6.87 16.98 -26.63
N TYR A 828 7.33 18.01 -25.93
CA TYR A 828 6.69 19.33 -25.85
C TYR A 828 7.27 20.36 -26.83
N GLY A 829 8.16 19.93 -27.72
CA GLY A 829 8.87 20.80 -28.66
C GLY A 829 10.25 21.20 -28.13
N TYR A 830 11.30 20.77 -28.83
CA TYR A 830 12.69 21.06 -28.49
C TYR A 830 13.49 21.39 -29.75
N ARG A 831 14.26 22.49 -29.70
CA ARG A 831 15.06 22.98 -30.84
C ARG A 831 14.26 23.13 -32.15
N GLY A 832 13.01 23.57 -32.05
CA GLY A 832 12.15 23.86 -33.20
C GLY A 832 11.31 22.69 -33.69
N SER A 833 11.31 21.54 -33.01
CA SER A 833 10.33 20.47 -33.28
C SER A 833 8.94 20.87 -32.79
N ASP A 834 7.91 20.42 -33.50
CA ASP A 834 6.52 20.57 -33.04
C ASP A 834 6.26 19.67 -31.82
N PRO A 835 5.39 20.09 -30.88
CA PRO A 835 4.91 19.22 -29.80
C PRO A 835 4.14 18.03 -30.37
N VAL A 836 4.36 16.84 -29.81
CA VAL A 836 3.63 15.63 -30.20
C VAL A 836 2.25 15.57 -29.53
N ASP A 837 1.40 14.65 -29.98
CA ASP A 837 0.12 14.39 -29.33
C ASP A 837 0.32 13.66 -27.99
N ILE A 838 0.43 14.43 -26.91
CA ILE A 838 0.57 13.93 -25.54
C ILE A 838 -0.66 13.11 -25.12
N SER A 839 -1.86 13.49 -25.59
CA SER A 839 -3.10 12.82 -25.21
C SER A 839 -3.15 11.38 -25.73
N ALA A 840 -2.58 11.13 -26.91
CA ALA A 840 -2.44 9.77 -27.45
C ALA A 840 -1.49 8.90 -26.62
N ILE A 841 -0.44 9.48 -26.00
CA ILE A 841 0.43 8.76 -25.07
C ILE A 841 -0.32 8.40 -23.79
N GLU A 842 -1.05 9.37 -23.22
CA GLU A 842 -1.82 9.19 -22.01
C GLU A 842 -2.91 8.12 -22.19
N ASP A 843 -3.66 8.15 -23.30
CA ASP A 843 -4.67 7.14 -23.66
C ASP A 843 -4.06 5.73 -23.76
N LEU A 844 -2.91 5.59 -24.43
CA LEU A 844 -2.22 4.31 -24.54
C LEU A 844 -1.75 3.78 -23.17
N LEU A 845 -1.28 4.66 -22.28
CA LEU A 845 -0.95 4.29 -20.89
C LEU A 845 -2.18 3.80 -20.13
N HIS A 846 -3.34 4.44 -20.30
CA HIS A 846 -4.61 3.99 -19.68
C HIS A 846 -5.06 2.62 -20.21
N ARG A 847 -4.93 2.37 -21.51
CA ARG A 847 -5.26 1.06 -22.12
C ARG A 847 -4.34 -0.04 -21.62
N VAL A 848 -3.04 0.20 -21.54
CA VAL A 848 -2.07 -0.74 -20.96
C VAL A 848 -2.35 -0.98 -19.48
N SER A 849 -2.69 0.09 -18.74
CA SER A 849 -3.12 -0.03 -17.34
C SER A 849 -4.37 -0.88 -17.19
N ARG A 850 -5.35 -0.76 -18.09
CA ARG A 850 -6.59 -1.55 -18.05
C ARG A 850 -6.33 -3.01 -18.40
N LEU A 851 -5.59 -3.27 -19.49
CA LEU A 851 -5.19 -4.62 -19.92
C LEU A 851 -4.52 -5.41 -18.81
N THR A 852 -3.56 -4.77 -18.14
CA THR A 852 -2.84 -5.44 -17.06
C THR A 852 -3.72 -5.68 -15.85
N LEU A 853 -4.66 -4.80 -15.50
CA LEU A 853 -5.57 -5.03 -14.38
C LEU A 853 -6.55 -6.18 -14.62
N ASP A 854 -7.02 -6.29 -15.86
CA ASP A 854 -8.00 -7.30 -16.26
C ASP A 854 -7.32 -8.68 -16.43
N LEU A 855 -6.10 -8.73 -16.98
CA LEU A 855 -5.41 -9.97 -17.33
C LEU A 855 -4.14 -10.16 -16.49
N GLU A 856 -4.23 -10.91 -15.40
CA GLU A 856 -3.10 -11.16 -14.50
C GLU A 856 -2.06 -12.15 -15.06
N GLU A 857 -2.47 -12.95 -16.04
CA GLU A 857 -1.63 -13.91 -16.75
C GLU A 857 -0.71 -13.23 -17.78
N VAL A 858 -0.99 -11.97 -18.12
CA VAL A 858 -0.07 -11.15 -18.95
C VAL A 858 1.09 -10.69 -18.07
N VAL A 859 2.05 -11.59 -17.89
CA VAL A 859 3.22 -11.36 -17.02
C VAL A 859 4.21 -10.34 -17.57
N ARG A 860 4.16 -10.08 -18.88
CA ARG A 860 4.98 -9.07 -19.55
C ARG A 860 4.31 -8.57 -20.83
N LEU A 861 4.31 -7.26 -21.02
CA LEU A 861 3.99 -6.59 -22.28
C LEU A 861 4.99 -5.47 -22.51
N ASP A 862 5.62 -5.44 -23.69
CA ASP A 862 6.51 -4.35 -24.11
C ASP A 862 6.01 -3.78 -25.44
N LEU A 863 5.55 -2.53 -25.42
CA LEU A 863 5.40 -1.69 -26.60
C LEU A 863 6.76 -1.05 -26.89
N ARG A 864 7.66 -1.82 -27.50
CA ARG A 864 9.09 -1.50 -27.64
C ARG A 864 9.35 -0.23 -28.44
N SER A 865 8.50 0.04 -29.43
CA SER A 865 8.60 1.23 -30.27
C SER A 865 7.19 1.75 -30.56
N VAL A 866 6.87 2.89 -29.95
CA VAL A 866 5.67 3.67 -30.24
C VAL A 866 6.12 5.00 -30.78
N LEU A 867 5.76 5.30 -32.03
CA LEU A 867 6.12 6.58 -32.66
C LEU A 867 4.97 7.57 -32.43
N VAL A 868 5.26 8.67 -31.72
CA VAL A 868 4.25 9.68 -31.38
C VAL A 868 4.47 10.91 -32.23
N SER A 869 3.53 11.19 -33.11
CA SER A 869 3.53 12.33 -34.02
C SER A 869 2.58 13.43 -33.51
N THR A 870 2.46 14.52 -34.26
CA THR A 870 1.43 15.57 -34.04
C THR A 870 0.00 15.06 -34.27
N GLN A 871 -0.17 13.90 -34.90
CA GLN A 871 -1.47 13.33 -35.29
C GLN A 871 -1.89 12.12 -34.45
N GLY A 872 -1.06 11.69 -33.49
CA GLY A 872 -1.33 10.54 -32.62
C GLY A 872 -0.14 9.60 -32.46
N ALA A 873 -0.39 8.47 -31.78
CA ALA A 873 0.60 7.44 -31.48
C ALA A 873 0.42 6.19 -32.35
N CYS A 874 1.51 5.65 -32.89
CA CYS A 874 1.52 4.43 -33.70
C CYS A 874 2.45 3.39 -33.07
N VAL A 875 1.89 2.24 -32.66
CA VAL A 875 2.67 1.13 -32.09
C VAL A 875 3.30 0.32 -33.22
N LEU A 876 4.63 0.23 -33.26
CA LEU A 876 5.37 -0.36 -34.39
C LEU A 876 5.89 -1.78 -34.13
N ASP A 877 6.08 -2.13 -32.86
CA ASP A 877 6.64 -3.41 -32.44
C ASP A 877 6.23 -3.70 -30.99
N THR A 878 5.78 -4.93 -30.74
CA THR A 878 5.33 -5.38 -29.42
C THR A 878 5.80 -6.79 -29.11
N THR A 879 5.96 -7.07 -27.82
CA THR A 879 6.08 -8.44 -27.32
C THR A 879 5.15 -8.64 -26.14
N VAL A 880 4.46 -9.77 -26.11
CA VAL A 880 3.55 -10.14 -25.01
C VAL A 880 3.86 -11.55 -24.58
N ARG A 881 3.96 -11.76 -23.27
CA ARG A 881 4.11 -13.08 -22.67
C ARG A 881 2.95 -13.37 -21.75
N ILE A 882 2.32 -14.51 -21.97
CA ILE A 882 1.29 -15.06 -21.08
C ILE A 882 1.89 -16.23 -20.29
N ALA A 883 1.63 -16.29 -18.99
CA ALA A 883 1.99 -17.42 -18.16
C ALA A 883 0.87 -17.74 -17.15
N PRO A 884 0.69 -19.03 -16.79
CA PRO A 884 -0.29 -19.43 -15.79
C PRO A 884 0.02 -18.73 -14.47
N ASN A 885 -1.03 -18.24 -13.81
CA ASN A 885 -0.87 -17.60 -12.54
C ASN A 885 -0.73 -18.64 -11.42
N GLU A 886 0.50 -19.03 -11.10
CA GLU A 886 0.73 -19.99 -10.01
C GLU A 886 0.22 -19.47 -8.65
N LYS A 887 0.04 -18.14 -8.49
CA LYS A 887 -0.51 -17.52 -7.27
C LYS A 887 -1.28 -16.22 -7.63
N PRO A 888 -2.63 -16.27 -7.78
CA PRO A 888 -3.47 -15.14 -8.15
C PRO A 888 -3.25 -13.89 -7.31
N ARG A 889 -3.56 -12.71 -7.89
CA ARG A 889 -3.40 -11.42 -7.21
C ARG A 889 -4.14 -11.43 -5.87
N GLN A 890 -3.43 -11.12 -4.81
CA GLN A 890 -4.01 -11.03 -3.45
C GLN A 890 -4.83 -9.76 -3.21
N ASP A 891 -5.03 -8.91 -4.22
CA ASP A 891 -5.78 -7.65 -4.09
C ASP A 891 -7.27 -7.86 -4.35
N THR A 892 -7.82 -8.91 -3.74
CA THR A 892 -9.26 -9.12 -3.78
C THR A 892 -9.98 -8.11 -2.89
N PRO A 893 -11.17 -7.65 -3.30
CA PRO A 893 -11.98 -6.76 -2.47
C PRO A 893 -12.42 -7.42 -1.15
N ALA A 894 -12.31 -8.75 -1.05
CA ALA A 894 -12.59 -9.49 0.17
C ALA A 894 -11.55 -9.19 1.26
N ARG A 895 -12.04 -8.75 2.42
CA ARG A 895 -11.16 -8.41 3.55
C ARG A 895 -10.44 -9.65 4.08
N ARG A 896 -9.12 -9.56 4.22
CA ARG A 896 -8.24 -10.59 4.80
C ARG A 896 -7.07 -9.96 5.57
N LEU A 897 -6.60 -10.67 6.59
CA LEU A 897 -5.38 -10.38 7.33
C LEU A 897 -4.22 -11.13 6.68
N THR A 898 -3.60 -10.52 5.67
CA THR A 898 -2.25 -10.85 5.17
C THR A 898 -1.78 -9.81 4.16
#